data_AF-A0A6A6D2W0-F1
#
_entry.id   AF-A0A6A6D2W0-F1
#
_cell.length_a   1.000
_cell.length_b   1.000
_cell.length_c   1.000
_cell.angle_alpha   90.00
_cell.angle_beta   90.00
_cell.angle_gamma   90.00
#
_symmetry.space_group_name_H-M   'P 1'
#
loop_
_entity.id
_entity.type
_entity.pdbx_description
1 polymer ?
#
loop_
_entity_poly.entity_id
_entity_poly.type
_entity_poly.pdbx_seq_one_letter_code
_entity_poly.pdbx_strand_id
1 'polypeptide(L)'
;MPPKGKGKKNAPKPCIRCPTRPIADYCNATHKKDLSKCQAQKDNSTNEMWRGFIDAPIDNPSTILPSNAECQAAIDQAVSIDAAARTTVGPDNFADDDAFEEAVTAEIAKQNAEYSTSVPLSKQLLEYAFDQVHRSAHDEAKPKSAGKQKIKPSAQSNEPEASTTKALQELTIQENVPEASATKDSGVSESTQASETDGKLDISSLGITDLPVTLHHCGDLKECMKGYRRDENEPSSLWWAYRDEPDQTTPQIAPLLPTEQSCQKFLAMVEEKNKVWIEEAREKYPADLELQINSVCLDRDRHRHDGRFITRQMLEHAANTCYGPPVDDSLSDGGADGQHRAQDQGNAPTADGDQTASGETTASTGTLPKEIPENSLYSASRPQQSATTATAQSSGTLVTNHFKVTVSGNRSLYEYQVVGLHEKDLNLSSPKKKVLMERLIELSGKLNNNRDSFAFNKEGRIIAWTPLDQNQQVDQSIESIQVPDYNKKQASGQVSRHLRLDILFKRQISLEQFNRYAQGQNPGYQERGTAQAIDMLVSHGVAQNAKSSTGQNQIFQIGDNHFFLASTARDFNKWGMIALQGFSNNLKAGQGNLLLNVNTAFSVFYKHQDVAAYLAHFNTNHMSIPGDKNATNHLVGLRVRIKYNRAKSSDKDKSLDDDKRRTKTITGFSTTSARATKFEDMEKKQQVSVWDFFHANHPAEASRSNPNQICVNTGSTDPGKGCWYLPDQLEVLPGQIYRRTLDTVHRDMTGEMITFASKKPAENRSTIERIGLTALGLGRTQQQPAVLRGSGIAISSNMMSVPFRRIQSPTIQYRSQRITNLSSWTTRNQNFVNTQNKLYKGVIFTYAPTATRPSNMNGVMAAFKRVIPMNGIDLRPQVVRGGVAGTAAFLKGPEGKSADLLVMVLSGPTTREAYASFRSIVDQECGKPSLVLNADTMKDKDQNPYMAGNAMKVNIRIGNENHLVQGGFNALLAGADCDTLVLGADLIHPKQNSVKPMPTIAALVGSVDGRFATFLGSARRQERGKEYIDSTSMTSMATERIAACKNKNGGRAPARILYYRDGTGKTQFQDVHTYEIQAIKTAWENETRDKTLRPLQMTTVMWERKQDGQLPLVDRVITSPENFDFFLQSHDVVTTGTSAKPTHYVVLENGMNLSEHNLQDLTNSFCYNFAHSTNAVSYASPAYFADKLCERASLYLWKYFDNHKEVWDETVEVLQDAIERAWEKGGQGPNGNPWHKNLNDKMFWM
;
A
#
# COMPACT_ATOMS: atom_id res chain seq x y z
N MET A 1 5.56 53.80 -38.00
CA MET A 1 6.80 54.55 -38.37
C MET A 1 7.41 55.14 -37.10
N PRO A 2 8.70 55.55 -37.06
CA PRO A 2 9.73 55.52 -38.11
C PRO A 2 10.94 54.56 -37.83
N PRO A 3 11.89 54.39 -38.79
CA PRO A 3 12.96 53.37 -38.72
C PRO A 3 14.38 53.86 -39.18
N LYS A 4 15.30 52.92 -39.52
CA LYS A 4 16.61 53.06 -40.26
C LYS A 4 17.85 53.35 -39.37
N GLY A 5 19.10 53.10 -39.79
CA GLY A 5 19.71 52.50 -41.02
C GLY A 5 20.72 51.37 -40.67
N LYS A 6 21.46 50.66 -41.57
CA LYS A 6 22.08 50.92 -42.90
C LYS A 6 23.18 52.01 -42.84
N GLY A 7 24.47 51.80 -43.20
CA GLY A 7 25.23 50.63 -43.74
C GLY A 7 26.76 50.78 -43.47
N LYS A 8 27.75 50.60 -44.39
CA LYS A 8 27.75 50.23 -45.83
C LYS A 8 29.21 50.05 -46.41
N LYS A 9 29.62 48.86 -46.91
CA LYS A 9 30.75 48.59 -47.88
C LYS A 9 32.21 48.80 -47.39
N ASN A 10 33.31 48.34 -48.04
CA ASN A 10 33.59 47.76 -49.40
C ASN A 10 34.73 46.68 -49.39
N ALA A 11 35.03 46.02 -50.53
CA ALA A 11 36.00 44.90 -50.73
C ALA A 11 37.18 45.30 -51.70
N PRO A 12 37.92 44.47 -52.52
CA PRO A 12 38.00 42.99 -52.69
C PRO A 12 39.41 42.37 -53.04
N LYS A 13 39.51 41.02 -53.23
CA LYS A 13 40.25 40.30 -54.32
C LYS A 13 39.92 38.76 -54.34
N PRO A 14 40.12 37.99 -55.45
CA PRO A 14 39.31 36.76 -55.74
C PRO A 14 40.05 35.48 -56.25
N CYS A 15 39.27 34.45 -56.67
CA CYS A 15 39.60 33.22 -57.48
C CYS A 15 39.99 31.91 -56.72
N ILE A 16 39.69 30.66 -57.14
CA ILE A 16 38.95 30.10 -58.33
C ILE A 16 38.44 28.61 -58.13
N ARG A 17 37.26 28.26 -58.74
CA ARG A 17 36.70 26.96 -59.24
C ARG A 17 36.52 25.64 -58.41
N CYS A 18 35.63 24.78 -58.98
CA CYS A 18 35.24 23.37 -58.68
C CYS A 18 36.15 22.35 -59.45
N PRO A 19 36.03 20.97 -59.42
CA PRO A 19 34.78 20.16 -59.53
C PRO A 19 34.72 18.68 -58.94
N THR A 20 33.53 18.03 -59.11
CA THR A 20 33.26 16.56 -59.37
C THR A 20 33.34 15.40 -58.32
N ARG A 21 32.49 14.38 -58.58
CA ARG A 21 32.44 12.93 -58.16
C ARG A 21 33.02 12.04 -59.31
N PRO A 22 33.24 10.68 -59.28
CA PRO A 22 32.40 9.62 -58.64
C PRO A 22 33.03 8.20 -58.30
N ILE A 23 32.14 7.26 -57.89
CA ILE A 23 32.12 5.78 -58.16
C ILE A 23 33.12 4.79 -57.48
N ALA A 24 32.66 3.52 -57.47
CA ALA A 24 33.06 2.20 -56.90
C ALA A 24 34.57 1.77 -57.01
N ASP A 25 35.05 0.59 -56.55
CA ASP A 25 34.49 -0.77 -56.73
C ASP A 25 35.18 -1.92 -55.95
N TYR A 26 34.55 -3.11 -56.00
CA TYR A 26 35.05 -4.50 -55.83
C TYR A 26 35.64 -5.10 -54.53
N CYS A 27 35.40 -6.42 -54.39
CA CYS A 27 35.88 -7.35 -53.37
C CYS A 27 37.18 -8.07 -53.78
N ASN A 28 37.95 -8.64 -52.82
CA ASN A 28 38.04 -10.11 -52.68
C ASN A 28 38.91 -10.71 -51.54
N ALA A 29 38.45 -11.89 -51.11
CA ALA A 29 39.05 -13.04 -50.39
C ALA A 29 40.52 -13.06 -49.88
N THR A 30 40.70 -13.56 -48.64
CA THR A 30 41.39 -14.84 -48.26
C THR A 30 41.73 -14.87 -46.74
N HIS A 31 41.91 -15.99 -46.00
CA HIS A 31 41.23 -17.30 -45.95
C HIS A 31 41.69 -18.11 -44.70
N LYS A 32 40.80 -18.92 -44.09
CA LYS A 32 41.03 -20.11 -43.19
C LYS A 32 41.09 -19.91 -41.65
N LYS A 33 40.48 -20.89 -40.95
CA LYS A 33 40.26 -21.09 -39.48
C LYS A 33 39.28 -20.07 -38.86
N ASP A 34 38.19 -20.45 -38.17
CA ASP A 34 37.78 -21.73 -37.55
C ASP A 34 36.38 -22.21 -37.96
N LEU A 35 36.18 -23.53 -38.05
CA LEU A 35 34.91 -24.17 -38.43
C LEU A 35 33.96 -24.47 -37.25
N SER A 36 34.36 -24.20 -36.01
CA SER A 36 33.62 -24.56 -34.80
C SER A 36 32.43 -23.65 -34.44
N LYS A 37 32.23 -22.53 -35.16
CA LYS A 37 31.21 -21.52 -34.82
C LYS A 37 29.90 -21.63 -35.63
N CYS A 38 29.90 -22.34 -36.76
CA CYS A 38 28.71 -22.43 -37.62
C CYS A 38 27.64 -23.41 -37.09
N GLN A 39 28.01 -24.39 -36.25
CA GLN A 39 27.05 -25.37 -35.72
C GLN A 39 26.05 -24.71 -34.76
N ALA A 40 26.56 -24.03 -33.72
CA ALA A 40 25.75 -23.37 -32.69
C ALA A 40 24.83 -22.25 -33.23
N GLN A 41 25.08 -21.75 -34.45
CA GLN A 41 24.24 -20.72 -35.07
C GLN A 41 23.04 -21.33 -35.82
N LYS A 42 23.14 -22.58 -36.30
CA LYS A 42 21.96 -23.32 -36.79
C LYS A 42 21.02 -23.70 -35.64
N ASP A 43 21.58 -24.27 -34.56
CA ASP A 43 20.80 -24.71 -33.40
C ASP A 43 19.99 -23.58 -32.75
N ASN A 44 20.50 -22.34 -32.77
CA ASN A 44 19.75 -21.17 -32.31
C ASN A 44 18.59 -20.80 -33.26
N SER A 45 18.79 -20.85 -34.58
CA SER A 45 17.76 -20.46 -35.55
C SER A 45 16.52 -21.36 -35.54
N THR A 46 16.69 -22.68 -35.34
CA THR A 46 15.55 -23.58 -35.11
C THR A 46 14.88 -23.30 -33.77
N ASN A 47 15.64 -23.10 -32.68
CA ASN A 47 15.06 -22.79 -31.37
C ASN A 47 14.27 -21.46 -31.33
N GLU A 48 14.62 -20.47 -32.16
CA GLU A 48 13.83 -19.23 -32.26
C GLU A 48 12.57 -19.38 -33.12
N MET A 49 12.61 -20.18 -34.20
CA MET A 49 11.44 -20.50 -35.02
C MET A 49 10.38 -21.30 -34.23
N TRP A 50 10.81 -22.28 -33.43
CA TRP A 50 9.89 -23.17 -32.70
C TRP A 50 9.28 -22.59 -31.41
N ARG A 51 9.67 -21.39 -30.97
CA ARG A 51 9.09 -20.73 -29.78
C ARG A 51 7.57 -20.55 -29.89
N GLY A 52 7.07 -20.19 -31.07
CA GLY A 52 5.64 -19.96 -31.27
C GLY A 52 4.77 -21.22 -31.15
N PHE A 53 5.34 -22.41 -31.41
CA PHE A 53 4.65 -23.69 -31.23
C PHE A 53 4.50 -24.07 -29.75
N ILE A 54 5.46 -23.65 -28.90
CA ILE A 54 5.45 -23.88 -27.45
C ILE A 54 4.45 -22.95 -26.73
N ASP A 55 4.22 -21.74 -27.27
CA ASP A 55 3.27 -20.76 -26.72
C ASP A 55 1.81 -20.94 -27.24
N ALA A 56 1.55 -21.92 -28.10
CA ALA A 56 0.20 -22.26 -28.57
C ALA A 56 -0.59 -23.08 -27.51
N PRO A 57 -1.93 -22.92 -27.42
CA PRO A 57 -2.74 -23.68 -26.47
C PRO A 57 -2.88 -25.15 -26.91
N ILE A 58 -2.18 -26.06 -26.21
CA ILE A 58 -2.29 -27.51 -26.40
C ILE A 58 -3.37 -28.07 -25.48
N ASP A 59 -4.52 -28.47 -26.02
CA ASP A 59 -5.71 -28.94 -25.27
C ASP A 59 -5.56 -30.33 -24.59
N ASN A 60 -4.37 -30.95 -24.62
CA ASN A 60 -4.13 -32.27 -24.04
C ASN A 60 -2.80 -32.33 -23.25
N PRO A 61 -2.81 -32.56 -21.92
CA PRO A 61 -1.63 -32.47 -21.05
C PRO A 61 -0.70 -33.71 -21.11
N SER A 62 -0.75 -34.50 -22.19
CA SER A 62 0.03 -35.75 -22.35
C SER A 62 1.07 -35.71 -23.50
N THR A 63 1.10 -34.64 -24.29
CA THR A 63 2.00 -34.50 -25.44
C THR A 63 3.46 -34.36 -25.01
N ILE A 64 4.32 -35.29 -25.46
CA ILE A 64 5.79 -35.17 -25.33
C ILE A 64 6.27 -34.11 -26.34
N LEU A 65 7.16 -33.21 -25.91
CA LEU A 65 7.77 -32.23 -26.81
C LEU A 65 8.64 -32.95 -27.87
N PRO A 66 8.48 -32.64 -29.17
CA PRO A 66 9.29 -33.25 -30.22
C PRO A 66 10.76 -32.86 -30.08
N SER A 67 11.65 -33.80 -30.42
CA SER A 67 13.09 -33.58 -30.42
C SER A 67 13.53 -32.71 -31.59
N ASN A 68 14.73 -32.11 -31.49
CA ASN A 68 15.32 -31.34 -32.60
C ASN A 68 15.43 -32.15 -33.91
N ALA A 69 15.54 -33.49 -33.82
CA ALA A 69 15.57 -34.36 -34.99
C ALA A 69 14.20 -34.48 -35.67
N GLU A 70 13.12 -34.62 -34.89
CA GLU A 70 11.74 -34.63 -35.40
C GLU A 70 11.35 -33.25 -35.96
N CYS A 71 11.74 -32.16 -35.28
CA CYS A 71 11.52 -30.80 -35.77
C CYS A 71 12.29 -30.52 -37.07
N GLN A 72 13.53 -31.03 -37.23
CA GLN A 72 14.28 -30.88 -38.49
C GLN A 72 13.67 -31.74 -39.60
N ALA A 73 13.26 -32.98 -39.32
CA ALA A 73 12.58 -33.83 -40.29
C ALA A 73 11.24 -33.21 -40.76
N ALA A 74 10.49 -32.56 -39.88
CA ALA A 74 9.29 -31.82 -40.23
C ALA A 74 9.58 -30.61 -41.15
N ILE A 75 10.67 -29.88 -40.92
CA ILE A 75 11.11 -28.79 -41.81
C ILE A 75 11.53 -29.35 -43.17
N ASP A 76 12.37 -30.38 -43.20
CA ASP A 76 12.88 -30.97 -44.44
C ASP A 76 11.74 -31.55 -45.30
N GLN A 77 10.74 -32.16 -44.67
CA GLN A 77 9.53 -32.65 -45.34
C GLN A 77 8.62 -31.49 -45.79
N ALA A 78 8.41 -30.46 -44.96
CA ALA A 78 7.60 -29.29 -45.32
C ALA A 78 8.19 -28.52 -46.52
N VAL A 79 9.51 -28.38 -46.60
CA VAL A 79 10.21 -27.79 -47.77
C VAL A 79 10.02 -28.66 -49.03
N SER A 80 10.04 -29.99 -48.90
CA SER A 80 9.74 -30.90 -50.01
C SER A 80 8.31 -30.72 -50.54
N ILE A 81 7.33 -30.62 -49.64
CA ILE A 81 5.92 -30.41 -49.96
C ILE A 81 5.70 -29.04 -50.62
N ASP A 82 6.26 -27.95 -50.08
CA ASP A 82 6.12 -26.60 -50.66
C ASP A 82 6.72 -26.54 -52.07
N ALA A 83 7.90 -27.14 -52.28
CA ALA A 83 8.52 -27.22 -53.60
C ALA A 83 7.70 -28.04 -54.62
N ALA A 84 7.12 -29.17 -54.20
CA ALA A 84 6.28 -30.02 -55.04
C ALA A 84 4.93 -29.35 -55.36
N ALA A 85 4.28 -28.71 -54.39
CA ALA A 85 3.06 -27.93 -54.61
C ALA A 85 3.32 -26.75 -55.56
N ARG A 86 4.43 -26.01 -55.39
CA ARG A 86 4.82 -24.93 -56.31
C ARG A 86 5.06 -25.42 -57.73
N THR A 87 5.64 -26.61 -57.88
CA THR A 87 5.84 -27.25 -59.18
C THR A 87 4.52 -27.69 -59.82
N THR A 88 3.52 -28.03 -59.01
CA THR A 88 2.18 -28.48 -59.45
C THR A 88 1.29 -27.30 -59.88
N VAL A 89 1.32 -26.18 -59.14
CA VAL A 89 0.54 -24.97 -59.45
C VAL A 89 1.12 -24.18 -60.64
N GLY A 90 2.45 -24.19 -60.80
CA GLY A 90 3.14 -23.50 -61.89
C GLY A 90 3.36 -22.00 -61.65
N PRO A 91 4.28 -21.37 -62.42
CA PRO A 91 4.81 -20.04 -62.09
C PRO A 91 3.82 -18.89 -62.26
N ASP A 92 2.81 -19.03 -63.11
CA ASP A 92 1.86 -17.96 -63.44
C ASP A 92 0.68 -17.87 -62.45
N ASN A 93 0.47 -18.90 -61.62
CA ASN A 93 -0.66 -19.00 -60.68
C ASN A 93 -0.28 -18.78 -59.21
N PHE A 94 0.95 -18.33 -58.88
CA PHE A 94 1.42 -18.09 -57.50
C PHE A 94 0.71 -16.95 -56.73
N ALA A 95 -0.42 -16.45 -57.21
CA ALA A 95 -1.26 -15.45 -56.54
C ALA A 95 -2.69 -15.96 -56.27
N ASP A 96 -2.93 -17.26 -56.48
CA ASP A 96 -4.17 -17.97 -56.17
C ASP A 96 -3.90 -18.91 -54.97
N ASP A 97 -4.17 -18.41 -53.77
CA ASP A 97 -3.88 -19.10 -52.51
C ASP A 97 -4.69 -20.40 -52.37
N ASP A 98 -5.94 -20.41 -52.84
CA ASP A 98 -6.85 -21.57 -52.78
C ASP A 98 -6.30 -22.74 -53.62
N ALA A 99 -5.86 -22.45 -54.86
CA ALA A 99 -5.24 -23.45 -55.73
C ALA A 99 -3.91 -23.99 -55.17
N PHE A 100 -3.21 -23.20 -54.35
CA PHE A 100 -1.99 -23.63 -53.68
C PHE A 100 -2.27 -24.52 -52.47
N GLU A 101 -3.23 -24.20 -51.61
CA GLU A 101 -3.61 -25.07 -50.49
C GLU A 101 -4.14 -26.45 -50.95
N GLU A 102 -4.87 -26.52 -52.07
CA GLU A 102 -5.31 -27.80 -52.64
C GLU A 102 -4.12 -28.66 -53.11
N ALA A 103 -3.15 -28.06 -53.80
CA ALA A 103 -1.94 -28.76 -54.23
C ALA A 103 -1.05 -29.23 -53.05
N VAL A 104 -0.92 -28.43 -52.00
CA VAL A 104 -0.24 -28.80 -50.75
C VAL A 104 -0.94 -29.97 -50.07
N THR A 105 -2.28 -29.91 -49.97
CA THR A 105 -3.10 -30.96 -49.35
C THR A 105 -2.97 -32.29 -50.10
N ALA A 106 -2.96 -32.25 -51.45
CA ALA A 106 -2.76 -33.42 -52.28
C ALA A 106 -1.37 -34.06 -52.11
N GLU A 107 -0.30 -33.26 -52.05
CA GLU A 107 1.06 -33.78 -51.86
C GLU A 107 1.28 -34.33 -50.43
N ILE A 108 0.69 -33.70 -49.41
CA ILE A 108 0.65 -34.25 -48.04
C ILE A 108 -0.05 -35.61 -48.03
N ALA A 109 -1.19 -35.76 -48.70
CA ALA A 109 -1.89 -37.04 -48.78
C ALA A 109 -1.05 -38.12 -49.50
N LYS A 110 -0.36 -37.75 -50.59
CA LYS A 110 0.54 -38.61 -51.36
C LYS A 110 1.74 -39.10 -50.55
N GLN A 111 2.48 -38.21 -49.88
CA GLN A 111 3.66 -38.62 -49.09
C GLN A 111 3.29 -39.48 -47.87
N ASN A 112 2.13 -39.23 -47.25
CA ASN A 112 1.61 -40.09 -46.17
C ASN A 112 1.19 -41.48 -46.66
N ALA A 113 0.89 -41.67 -47.96
CA ALA A 113 0.60 -42.98 -48.53
C ALA A 113 1.87 -43.80 -48.87
N GLU A 114 3.02 -43.14 -49.12
CA GLU A 114 4.27 -43.81 -49.47
C GLU A 114 5.10 -44.26 -48.25
N TYR A 115 4.97 -43.59 -47.09
CA TYR A 115 5.82 -43.82 -45.90
C TYR A 115 5.14 -44.60 -44.76
N SER A 116 4.84 -45.87 -44.98
CA SER A 116 4.15 -46.73 -43.99
C SER A 116 5.04 -47.31 -42.85
N THR A 117 6.36 -47.08 -42.83
CA THR A 117 7.31 -47.82 -41.95
C THR A 117 8.33 -46.96 -41.18
N SER A 118 8.10 -45.65 -41.06
CA SER A 118 8.88 -44.74 -40.20
C SER A 118 7.95 -44.00 -39.23
N VAL A 119 8.47 -43.55 -38.08
CA VAL A 119 7.68 -42.88 -37.05
C VAL A 119 6.94 -41.67 -37.66
N PRO A 120 5.59 -41.64 -37.64
CA PRO A 120 4.85 -40.50 -38.19
C PRO A 120 5.12 -39.25 -37.35
N LEU A 121 5.62 -38.20 -38.00
CA LEU A 121 5.62 -36.85 -37.43
C LEU A 121 4.16 -36.45 -37.14
N SER A 122 3.91 -35.80 -36.00
CA SER A 122 2.53 -35.40 -35.68
C SER A 122 2.04 -34.38 -36.70
N LYS A 123 0.80 -34.56 -37.18
CA LYS A 123 0.22 -33.70 -38.23
C LYS A 123 0.37 -32.20 -37.91
N GLN A 124 0.12 -31.82 -36.65
CA GLN A 124 0.28 -30.45 -36.14
C GLN A 124 1.73 -29.90 -36.25
N LEU A 125 2.75 -30.76 -36.08
CA LEU A 125 4.15 -30.36 -36.20
C LEU A 125 4.52 -30.10 -37.67
N LEU A 126 4.02 -30.92 -38.59
CA LEU A 126 4.21 -30.75 -40.02
C LEU A 126 3.44 -29.53 -40.56
N GLU A 127 2.20 -29.31 -40.12
CA GLU A 127 1.39 -28.13 -40.44
C GLU A 127 2.08 -26.83 -39.99
N TYR A 128 2.63 -26.78 -38.77
CA TYR A 128 3.37 -25.61 -38.31
C TYR A 128 4.70 -25.41 -39.06
N ALA A 129 5.44 -26.49 -39.33
CA ALA A 129 6.66 -26.40 -40.14
C ALA A 129 6.36 -25.82 -41.53
N PHE A 130 5.27 -26.26 -42.16
CA PHE A 130 4.81 -25.77 -43.45
C PHE A 130 4.46 -24.27 -43.41
N ASP A 131 3.65 -23.85 -42.43
CA ASP A 131 3.27 -22.44 -42.24
C ASP A 131 4.50 -21.52 -42.09
N GLN A 132 5.54 -21.94 -41.37
CA GLN A 132 6.77 -21.15 -41.22
C GLN A 132 7.66 -21.14 -42.48
N VAL A 133 7.76 -22.26 -43.20
CA VAL A 133 8.46 -22.35 -44.48
C VAL A 133 7.80 -21.45 -45.54
N HIS A 134 6.48 -21.56 -45.68
CA HIS A 134 5.74 -20.84 -46.72
C HIS A 134 5.78 -19.32 -46.51
N ARG A 135 5.58 -18.84 -45.27
CA ARG A 135 5.70 -17.40 -44.93
C ARG A 135 7.09 -16.86 -45.23
N SER A 136 8.13 -17.64 -44.95
CA SER A 136 9.53 -17.24 -45.19
C SER A 136 9.81 -17.02 -46.68
N ALA A 137 9.31 -17.90 -47.56
CA ALA A 137 9.41 -17.72 -49.01
C ALA A 137 8.60 -16.50 -49.50
N HIS A 138 7.45 -16.23 -48.89
CA HIS A 138 6.55 -15.16 -49.35
C HIS A 138 7.05 -13.73 -49.03
N ASP A 139 7.93 -13.55 -48.04
CA ASP A 139 8.53 -12.25 -47.72
C ASP A 139 9.77 -11.91 -48.58
N GLU A 140 10.47 -12.90 -49.16
CA GLU A 140 11.58 -12.63 -50.09
C GLU A 140 11.12 -12.09 -51.45
N ALA A 141 9.86 -12.33 -51.84
CA ALA A 141 9.30 -11.98 -53.14
C ALA A 141 9.02 -10.47 -53.38
N LYS A 142 9.20 -9.59 -52.38
CA LYS A 142 8.78 -8.18 -52.46
C LYS A 142 9.86 -7.26 -53.11
N PRO A 143 9.59 -6.61 -54.26
CA PRO A 143 10.60 -5.84 -54.99
C PRO A 143 10.95 -4.51 -54.29
N LYS A 144 12.24 -4.25 -54.13
CA LYS A 144 12.79 -3.02 -53.49
C LYS A 144 12.77 -1.84 -54.46
N SER A 145 11.99 -0.80 -54.16
CA SER A 145 11.86 0.39 -55.00
C SER A 145 12.96 1.44 -54.74
N ALA A 146 13.58 1.94 -55.81
CA ALA A 146 14.52 3.07 -55.77
C ALA A 146 13.84 4.36 -56.27
N GLY A 147 14.05 5.48 -55.56
CA GLY A 147 13.24 6.69 -55.73
C GLY A 147 13.65 7.65 -56.84
N LYS A 148 12.74 8.57 -57.19
CA LYS A 148 12.99 9.79 -57.99
C LYS A 148 12.34 11.02 -57.34
N GLN A 149 12.65 12.22 -57.87
CA GLN A 149 12.56 13.48 -57.15
C GLN A 149 11.30 14.33 -57.45
N LYS A 150 10.78 14.96 -56.38
CA LYS A 150 10.07 16.25 -56.25
C LYS A 150 9.88 17.17 -57.48
N ILE A 151 8.78 17.96 -57.39
CA ILE A 151 8.59 19.37 -57.90
C ILE A 151 8.26 19.46 -59.41
N LYS A 152 7.27 20.23 -59.93
CA LYS A 152 6.48 21.39 -59.40
C LYS A 152 4.98 21.40 -59.91
N PRO A 153 4.19 22.51 -60.08
CA PRO A 153 2.82 22.56 -59.50
C PRO A 153 1.66 22.94 -60.47
N SER A 154 0.48 23.25 -59.90
CA SER A 154 -0.64 24.05 -60.47
C SER A 154 -1.46 23.39 -61.60
N ALA A 155 -2.74 23.73 -61.85
CA ALA A 155 -3.69 24.61 -61.14
C ALA A 155 -5.16 24.27 -61.49
N GLN A 156 -6.09 24.78 -60.67
CA GLN A 156 -7.47 25.21 -60.98
C GLN A 156 -8.54 24.26 -61.60
N SER A 157 -9.76 24.47 -61.07
CA SER A 157 -11.08 24.55 -61.72
C SER A 157 -12.01 23.33 -61.75
N ASN A 158 -13.30 23.64 -61.54
CA ASN A 158 -14.52 22.89 -61.87
C ASN A 158 -14.69 21.54 -61.14
N GLU A 159 -15.64 21.30 -60.22
CA GLU A 159 -17.00 21.85 -60.01
C GLU A 159 -17.94 21.66 -61.23
N PRO A 160 -19.26 21.40 -61.08
CA PRO A 160 -20.05 21.16 -59.85
C PRO A 160 -21.00 19.92 -59.94
N GLU A 161 -21.96 19.81 -59.00
CA GLU A 161 -23.31 19.19 -59.16
C GLU A 161 -23.41 17.65 -59.41
N ALA A 162 -24.54 16.95 -59.18
CA ALA A 162 -25.77 17.20 -58.40
C ALA A 162 -26.31 15.80 -57.96
N SER A 163 -26.71 15.56 -56.70
CA SER A 163 -28.02 15.82 -56.08
C SER A 163 -29.17 14.84 -56.48
N THR A 164 -30.07 14.59 -55.51
CA THR A 164 -31.45 14.03 -55.64
C THR A 164 -31.67 12.55 -56.08
N THR A 165 -32.78 11.86 -55.74
CA THR A 165 -33.63 11.78 -54.50
C THR A 165 -34.79 10.76 -54.66
N LYS A 166 -35.14 10.00 -53.59
CA LYS A 166 -36.42 9.27 -53.30
C LYS A 166 -36.98 8.18 -54.26
N ALA A 167 -36.95 6.93 -53.77
CA ALA A 167 -38.09 6.15 -53.20
C ALA A 167 -39.32 5.66 -54.04
N LEU A 168 -40.00 4.65 -53.43
CA LEU A 168 -41.40 4.16 -53.56
C LEU A 168 -41.74 2.92 -54.43
N GLN A 169 -42.82 2.23 -54.01
CA GLN A 169 -43.56 1.10 -54.62
C GLN A 169 -42.80 -0.26 -54.70
N GLU A 170 -43.41 -1.46 -54.67
CA GLU A 170 -44.80 -2.00 -54.54
C GLU A 170 -44.71 -3.33 -53.69
N LEU A 171 -45.67 -3.85 -52.90
CA LEU A 171 -47.07 -4.31 -53.07
C LEU A 171 -47.26 -5.78 -53.59
N THR A 172 -48.01 -6.58 -52.80
CA THR A 172 -48.86 -7.78 -53.13
C THR A 172 -48.35 -9.26 -53.25
N ILE A 173 -49.19 -10.17 -52.70
CA ILE A 173 -49.55 -11.58 -53.08
C ILE A 173 -48.82 -12.83 -52.48
N GLN A 174 -49.58 -13.52 -51.60
CA GLN A 174 -49.82 -14.96 -51.29
C GLN A 174 -48.79 -16.12 -51.44
N GLU A 175 -48.80 -16.95 -50.38
CA GLU A 175 -48.87 -18.44 -50.31
C GLU A 175 -47.76 -19.35 -50.87
N ASN A 176 -47.19 -20.18 -49.96
CA ASN A 176 -47.50 -21.62 -49.92
C ASN A 176 -47.15 -22.28 -48.56
N VAL A 177 -47.59 -23.53 -48.36
CA VAL A 177 -47.45 -24.33 -47.12
C VAL A 177 -46.79 -25.68 -47.44
N PRO A 178 -46.12 -26.35 -46.48
CA PRO A 178 -46.62 -27.70 -46.14
C PRO A 178 -46.61 -28.04 -44.63
N GLU A 179 -47.64 -28.80 -44.25
CA GLU A 179 -47.72 -29.96 -43.32
C GLU A 179 -46.51 -30.32 -42.43
N ALA A 180 -46.64 -30.83 -41.19
CA ALA A 180 -47.75 -31.00 -40.20
C ALA A 180 -47.09 -31.40 -38.83
N SER A 181 -47.66 -32.05 -37.79
CA SER A 181 -48.99 -32.61 -37.45
C SER A 181 -49.10 -32.87 -35.93
N ALA A 182 -50.30 -32.76 -35.33
CA ALA A 182 -50.73 -33.38 -34.04
C ALA A 182 -50.00 -32.94 -32.72
N THR A 183 -50.60 -32.89 -31.51
CA THR A 183 -52.00 -33.09 -31.07
C THR A 183 -52.26 -32.33 -29.74
N LYS A 184 -53.53 -31.98 -29.48
CA LYS A 184 -54.33 -32.01 -28.23
C LYS A 184 -53.65 -32.08 -26.83
N ASP A 185 -54.22 -31.51 -25.75
CA ASP A 185 -55.66 -31.26 -25.46
C ASP A 185 -55.92 -30.09 -24.46
N SER A 186 -57.20 -29.70 -24.33
CA SER A 186 -57.92 -28.94 -23.25
C SER A 186 -57.17 -28.00 -22.26
N GLY A 187 -57.69 -26.83 -21.86
CA GLY A 187 -58.97 -26.14 -22.14
C GLY A 187 -59.36 -25.15 -21.00
N VAL A 188 -60.53 -24.48 -21.10
CA VAL A 188 -61.20 -23.65 -20.04
C VAL A 188 -60.43 -22.33 -19.70
N SER A 189 -60.81 -21.17 -20.27
CA SER A 189 -61.75 -20.14 -19.76
C SER A 189 -61.32 -19.46 -18.42
N GLU A 190 -61.62 -18.18 -18.15
CA GLU A 190 -62.76 -17.36 -18.58
C GLU A 190 -62.46 -15.84 -18.66
N SER A 191 -63.46 -15.05 -19.06
CA SER A 191 -63.44 -13.57 -19.23
C SER A 191 -63.27 -12.78 -17.91
N THR A 192 -62.85 -11.51 -17.91
CA THR A 192 -63.77 -10.37 -18.17
C THR A 192 -63.10 -9.14 -18.82
N GLN A 193 -63.95 -8.31 -19.47
CA GLN A 193 -63.61 -7.00 -20.07
C GLN A 193 -64.19 -5.83 -19.24
N ALA A 194 -64.13 -4.62 -19.81
CA ALA A 194 -64.86 -3.38 -19.44
C ALA A 194 -64.29 -2.56 -18.25
N SER A 195 -64.30 -1.22 -18.29
CA SER A 195 -64.60 -0.28 -19.40
C SER A 195 -63.96 1.10 -19.18
N GLU A 196 -63.87 1.89 -20.26
CA GLU A 196 -63.57 3.32 -20.24
C GLU A 196 -64.70 4.16 -19.61
N THR A 197 -64.41 5.40 -19.19
CA THR A 197 -65.33 6.56 -19.34
C THR A 197 -64.62 7.89 -19.07
N ASP A 198 -65.05 8.94 -19.77
CA ASP A 198 -64.52 10.31 -19.66
C ASP A 198 -65.01 11.10 -18.43
N GLY A 199 -64.26 12.14 -18.05
CA GLY A 199 -64.68 13.18 -17.11
C GLY A 199 -63.84 14.46 -17.24
N LYS A 200 -64.46 15.63 -17.41
CA LYS A 200 -63.78 16.89 -17.80
C LYS A 200 -64.53 18.13 -17.32
N LEU A 201 -63.80 19.10 -16.74
CA LEU A 201 -64.29 20.40 -16.20
C LEU A 201 -65.20 20.25 -14.95
N ASP A 202 -65.47 21.28 -14.13
CA ASP A 202 -65.36 22.73 -14.33
C ASP A 202 -64.88 23.53 -13.07
N ILE A 203 -64.99 24.87 -13.09
CA ILE A 203 -64.29 25.82 -12.21
C ILE A 203 -65.27 26.75 -11.44
N SER A 204 -64.82 27.27 -10.28
CA SER A 204 -65.19 28.55 -9.63
C SER A 204 -66.29 28.64 -8.56
N SER A 205 -65.88 29.10 -7.36
CA SER A 205 -66.56 30.10 -6.51
C SER A 205 -65.57 30.52 -5.39
N LEU A 206 -64.81 31.61 -5.52
CA LEU A 206 -65.15 33.01 -5.20
C LEU A 206 -65.12 33.36 -3.69
N GLY A 207 -64.34 34.40 -3.35
CA GLY A 207 -64.17 34.95 -2.00
C GLY A 207 -62.93 35.85 -1.92
N ILE A 208 -63.09 37.16 -2.16
CA ILE A 208 -62.00 38.16 -2.20
C ILE A 208 -62.32 39.31 -1.23
N THR A 209 -61.36 39.66 -0.37
CA THR A 209 -61.07 40.97 0.28
C THR A 209 -59.96 40.74 1.33
N ASP A 210 -59.02 41.64 1.67
CA ASP A 210 -58.72 43.00 1.18
C ASP A 210 -57.19 43.31 1.32
N LEU A 211 -56.74 44.42 0.72
CA LEU A 211 -55.41 45.02 0.92
C LEU A 211 -55.53 46.56 0.97
N PRO A 212 -54.98 47.22 2.00
CA PRO A 212 -53.93 48.24 1.76
C PRO A 212 -52.84 48.20 2.89
N VAL A 213 -51.57 48.59 2.73
CA VAL A 213 -51.00 49.89 2.28
C VAL A 213 -51.47 51.00 3.26
N THR A 214 -50.67 51.62 4.15
CA THR A 214 -49.37 52.30 3.97
C THR A 214 -48.76 52.73 5.35
N LEU A 215 -47.60 53.44 5.31
CA LEU A 215 -47.16 54.54 6.21
C LEU A 215 -46.26 54.29 7.46
N HIS A 216 -45.01 54.76 7.32
CA HIS A 216 -44.25 55.71 8.18
C HIS A 216 -43.56 55.34 9.53
N HIS A 217 -42.30 55.83 9.59
CA HIS A 217 -41.49 56.30 10.74
C HIS A 217 -41.08 55.26 11.83
N CYS A 218 -39.84 55.19 12.34
CA CYS A 218 -38.76 56.15 12.64
C CYS A 218 -38.88 56.81 14.04
N GLY A 219 -37.83 56.68 14.86
CA GLY A 219 -37.86 56.79 16.34
C GLY A 219 -36.98 55.66 16.92
N ASP A 220 -35.67 55.76 17.15
CA ASP A 220 -34.82 56.83 17.75
C ASP A 220 -35.21 57.13 19.22
N LEU A 221 -34.32 57.21 20.23
CA LEU A 221 -32.84 57.21 20.29
C LEU A 221 -32.31 56.98 21.74
N LYS A 222 -31.02 56.57 21.87
CA LYS A 222 -30.06 56.97 22.95
C LYS A 222 -30.30 56.53 24.41
N GLU A 223 -29.32 56.54 25.34
CA GLU A 223 -27.82 56.58 25.30
C GLU A 223 -27.29 55.30 26.03
N CYS A 224 -26.01 54.92 26.09
CA CYS A 224 -24.77 55.66 25.87
C CYS A 224 -23.59 54.74 25.47
N MET A 225 -22.71 55.23 24.60
CA MET A 225 -21.25 55.01 24.58
C MET A 225 -20.69 55.72 23.32
N LYS A 226 -20.00 56.86 23.53
CA LYS A 226 -19.57 57.74 22.42
C LYS A 226 -18.08 57.54 22.08
N GLY A 227 -17.80 57.42 20.78
CA GLY A 227 -16.68 58.10 20.11
C GLY A 227 -15.34 57.33 20.01
N TYR A 228 -14.49 57.58 19.00
CA TYR A 228 -14.60 58.51 17.87
C TYR A 228 -14.16 57.85 16.53
N ARG A 229 -13.94 58.64 15.47
CA ARG A 229 -13.91 58.19 14.06
C ARG A 229 -12.55 57.71 13.51
N ARG A 230 -12.63 57.09 12.32
CA ARG A 230 -11.58 56.92 11.29
C ARG A 230 -10.71 58.16 11.11
N ASP A 231 -9.55 57.96 10.49
CA ASP A 231 -9.25 58.63 9.22
C ASP A 231 -8.54 57.68 8.23
N GLU A 232 -8.63 57.99 6.93
CA GLU A 232 -7.92 57.33 5.83
C GLU A 232 -6.87 58.30 5.30
N ASN A 233 -5.59 57.90 5.15
CA ASN A 233 -4.64 58.59 4.28
C ASN A 233 -3.40 57.73 3.94
N GLU A 234 -2.90 57.94 2.73
CA GLU A 234 -1.64 57.42 2.17
C GLU A 234 -0.45 58.34 2.55
N PRO A 235 0.85 58.07 2.23
CA PRO A 235 1.34 57.41 1.01
C PRO A 235 2.47 56.38 1.20
N SER A 236 2.96 55.90 0.06
CA SER A 236 4.01 54.89 -0.07
C SER A 236 5.43 55.46 -0.24
N SER A 237 6.41 54.56 -0.11
CA SER A 237 7.79 54.62 -0.61
C SER A 237 8.87 55.39 0.19
N LEU A 238 10.00 54.70 0.38
CA LEU A 238 11.36 55.23 0.32
C LEU A 238 12.23 54.21 -0.42
N TRP A 239 13.36 54.63 -1.01
CA TRP A 239 14.07 53.91 -2.09
C TRP A 239 15.50 53.44 -1.75
N TRP A 240 16.07 52.71 -2.70
CA TRP A 240 17.31 51.92 -2.71
C TRP A 240 18.63 52.55 -2.21
N ALA A 241 19.51 51.69 -1.67
CA ALA A 241 20.98 51.64 -1.85
C ALA A 241 21.54 50.40 -1.12
N TYR A 242 22.65 49.73 -1.46
CA TYR A 242 23.54 49.75 -2.64
C TYR A 242 24.06 48.30 -2.89
N ARG A 243 24.87 48.06 -3.92
CA ARG A 243 25.63 46.79 -4.10
C ARG A 243 27.07 46.90 -3.57
N ASP A 244 27.71 45.76 -3.29
CA ASP A 244 28.92 45.22 -3.98
C ASP A 244 29.76 44.30 -3.05
N GLU A 245 30.58 43.41 -3.65
CA GLU A 245 31.65 42.62 -3.01
C GLU A 245 33.00 43.39 -3.13
N PRO A 246 34.15 43.01 -2.48
CA PRO A 246 34.43 41.79 -1.71
C PRO A 246 35.31 41.92 -0.43
N ASP A 247 35.46 40.76 0.25
CA ASP A 247 36.61 40.26 1.03
C ASP A 247 36.99 40.79 2.46
N GLN A 248 37.55 39.86 3.24
CA GLN A 248 38.21 39.86 4.58
C GLN A 248 37.96 40.97 5.63
N THR A 249 37.43 40.59 6.81
CA THR A 249 38.22 40.41 8.06
C THR A 249 37.34 39.98 9.26
N THR A 250 37.92 39.30 10.24
CA THR A 250 37.29 38.98 11.56
C THR A 250 37.96 39.81 12.66
N PRO A 251 37.23 40.31 13.69
CA PRO A 251 37.13 39.50 14.93
C PRO A 251 35.83 39.63 15.75
N GLN A 252 35.70 38.70 16.71
CA GLN A 252 34.78 38.52 17.85
C GLN A 252 33.87 39.68 18.32
N ILE A 253 32.58 39.34 18.58
CA ILE A 253 31.70 39.98 19.58
C ILE A 253 30.91 38.89 20.35
N ALA A 254 30.57 39.12 21.62
CA ALA A 254 29.94 38.17 22.55
C ALA A 254 28.40 38.14 22.49
N PRO A 255 27.73 37.06 22.93
CA PRO A 255 26.26 36.96 22.95
C PRO A 255 25.61 37.76 24.10
N LEU A 256 24.50 38.44 23.81
CA LEU A 256 23.67 39.14 24.79
C LEU A 256 22.73 38.18 25.53
N LEU A 257 22.53 38.43 26.83
CA LEU A 257 21.55 37.74 27.68
C LEU A 257 20.23 38.54 27.77
N PRO A 258 19.08 37.88 28.01
CA PRO A 258 17.81 38.56 28.25
C PRO A 258 17.82 39.41 29.53
N THR A 259 17.10 40.52 29.52
CA THR A 259 16.97 41.41 30.69
C THR A 259 15.97 40.88 31.73
N GLU A 260 16.24 41.15 33.01
CA GLU A 260 15.43 40.76 34.18
C GLU A 260 13.93 41.08 34.04
N GLN A 261 13.58 42.21 33.42
CA GLN A 261 12.20 42.64 33.18
C GLN A 261 11.40 41.68 32.27
N SER A 262 12.08 40.89 31.43
CA SER A 262 11.45 39.82 30.63
C SER A 262 11.12 38.60 31.49
N CYS A 263 12.00 38.25 32.43
CA CYS A 263 11.79 37.15 33.37
C CYS A 263 10.63 37.43 34.33
N GLN A 264 10.53 38.67 34.86
CA GLN A 264 9.41 39.06 35.73
C GLN A 264 8.05 39.01 35.02
N LYS A 265 7.97 39.44 33.74
CA LYS A 265 6.74 39.31 32.94
C LYS A 265 6.34 37.85 32.71
N PHE A 266 7.31 36.95 32.51
CA PHE A 266 7.05 35.52 32.37
C PHE A 266 6.53 34.90 33.68
N LEU A 267 7.12 35.26 34.82
CA LEU A 267 6.69 34.79 36.14
C LEU A 267 5.26 35.23 36.48
N ALA A 268 4.92 36.51 36.28
CA ALA A 268 3.57 37.01 36.53
C ALA A 268 2.50 36.28 35.70
N MET A 269 2.78 35.99 34.42
CA MET A 269 1.88 35.22 33.54
C MET A 269 1.68 33.76 34.01
N VAL A 270 2.68 33.17 34.67
CA VAL A 270 2.58 31.83 35.26
C VAL A 270 1.79 31.85 36.57
N GLU A 271 1.99 32.85 37.43
CA GLU A 271 1.21 33.02 38.67
C GLU A 271 -0.28 33.25 38.39
N GLU A 272 -0.60 34.05 37.36
CA GLU A 272 -1.98 34.32 36.94
C GLU A 272 -2.69 33.05 36.44
N LYS A 273 -2.02 32.23 35.60
CA LYS A 273 -2.57 30.95 35.13
C LYS A 273 -2.71 29.92 36.25
N ASN A 274 -1.78 29.88 37.20
CA ASN A 274 -1.86 28.94 38.32
C ASN A 274 -3.04 29.24 39.25
N LYS A 275 -3.45 30.51 39.42
CA LYS A 275 -4.64 30.85 40.21
C LYS A 275 -5.92 30.24 39.63
N VAL A 276 -6.16 30.42 38.34
CA VAL A 276 -7.33 29.86 37.64
C VAL A 276 -7.39 28.34 37.83
N TRP A 277 -6.27 27.66 37.65
CA TRP A 277 -6.20 26.20 37.79
C TRP A 277 -6.42 25.70 39.23
N ILE A 278 -6.04 26.50 40.24
CA ILE A 278 -6.30 26.19 41.66
C ILE A 278 -7.77 26.41 42.02
N GLU A 279 -8.44 27.39 41.43
CA GLU A 279 -9.88 27.62 41.61
C GLU A 279 -10.71 26.52 40.91
N GLU A 280 -10.36 26.16 39.66
CA GLU A 280 -10.96 25.01 38.94
C GLU A 280 -10.75 23.66 39.68
N ALA A 281 -9.61 23.48 40.36
CA ALA A 281 -9.34 22.27 41.15
C ALA A 281 -10.17 22.23 42.45
N ARG A 282 -10.33 23.38 43.13
CA ARG A 282 -11.12 23.51 44.36
C ARG A 282 -12.60 23.23 44.16
N GLU A 283 -13.15 23.61 43.01
CA GLU A 283 -14.55 23.34 42.66
C GLU A 283 -14.83 21.84 42.40
N LYS A 284 -13.77 21.04 42.22
CA LYS A 284 -13.86 19.66 41.72
C LYS A 284 -13.49 18.57 42.73
N TYR A 285 -12.63 18.87 43.72
CA TYR A 285 -12.16 17.90 44.72
C TYR A 285 -12.11 18.52 46.14
N PRO A 286 -13.24 18.60 46.88
CA PRO A 286 -13.33 19.43 48.09
C PRO A 286 -12.65 18.88 49.36
N ALA A 287 -12.30 17.59 49.44
CA ALA A 287 -11.95 16.93 50.70
C ALA A 287 -10.43 16.73 50.93
N ASP A 288 -9.69 16.23 49.94
CA ASP A 288 -8.36 15.65 50.17
C ASP A 288 -7.18 16.63 50.00
N LEU A 289 -7.44 17.81 49.39
CA LEU A 289 -6.40 18.73 48.95
C LEU A 289 -5.72 19.50 50.11
N GLU A 290 -6.44 19.75 51.19
CA GLU A 290 -5.99 20.66 52.27
C GLU A 290 -4.91 20.04 53.17
N LEU A 291 -4.86 18.71 53.28
CA LEU A 291 -3.76 17.99 53.94
C LEU A 291 -2.48 17.97 53.10
N GLN A 292 -2.59 17.79 51.78
CA GLN A 292 -1.42 17.68 50.90
C GLN A 292 -0.69 19.01 50.72
N ILE A 293 -1.41 20.13 50.56
CA ILE A 293 -0.81 21.48 50.40
C ILE A 293 0.09 21.85 51.58
N ASN A 294 -0.27 21.46 52.81
CA ASN A 294 0.51 21.78 54.01
C ASN A 294 1.83 21.00 54.10
N SER A 295 1.93 19.81 53.50
CA SER A 295 3.20 19.05 53.47
C SER A 295 4.24 19.68 52.53
N VAL A 296 3.81 20.13 51.34
CA VAL A 296 4.70 20.70 50.30
C VAL A 296 5.28 22.06 50.73
N CYS A 297 4.58 22.81 51.57
CA CYS A 297 5.05 24.10 52.07
C CYS A 297 6.25 24.00 53.04
N LEU A 298 6.46 22.86 53.71
CA LEU A 298 7.49 22.71 54.75
C LEU A 298 8.90 22.43 54.22
N ASP A 299 9.05 21.89 53.00
CA ASP A 299 10.36 21.54 52.44
C ASP A 299 11.04 22.71 51.70
N ARG A 300 10.38 23.88 51.67
CA ARG A 300 10.78 25.03 50.83
C ARG A 300 12.05 25.77 51.29
N ASP A 301 12.51 25.53 52.52
CA ASP A 301 13.60 26.29 53.16
C ASP A 301 14.98 25.61 53.12
N ARG A 302 15.11 24.38 52.61
CA ARG A 302 16.40 23.63 52.66
C ARG A 302 17.34 23.81 51.48
N HIS A 303 16.87 24.20 50.29
CA HIS A 303 17.67 24.18 49.06
C HIS A 303 17.69 25.49 48.25
N ARG A 304 18.22 26.56 48.85
CA ARG A 304 18.80 27.67 48.09
C ARG A 304 20.22 27.30 47.64
N HIS A 305 20.39 26.93 46.36
CA HIS A 305 21.58 27.08 45.48
C HIS A 305 21.65 25.93 44.43
N ASP A 306 20.93 26.06 43.31
CA ASP A 306 21.35 25.69 41.93
C ASP A 306 20.16 25.62 40.94
N GLY A 307 19.76 26.79 40.44
CA GLY A 307 18.50 27.01 39.69
C GLY A 307 18.47 26.54 38.23
N ARG A 308 19.07 25.39 37.88
CA ARG A 308 19.01 24.83 36.50
C ARG A 308 18.74 23.32 36.35
N PHE A 309 18.73 22.54 37.43
CA PHE A 309 18.38 21.11 37.37
C PHE A 309 17.00 20.76 37.95
N ILE A 310 16.51 21.56 38.92
CA ILE A 310 15.35 21.23 39.76
C ILE A 310 14.02 21.25 38.98
N THR A 311 13.83 22.20 38.05
CA THR A 311 12.57 22.37 37.29
C THR A 311 12.16 21.11 36.54
N ARG A 312 13.14 20.30 36.10
CA ARG A 312 12.89 19.06 35.39
C ARG A 312 12.46 17.94 36.35
N GLN A 313 13.16 17.76 37.47
CA GLN A 313 12.81 16.73 38.44
C GLN A 313 11.47 16.99 39.13
N MET A 314 11.10 18.24 39.43
CA MET A 314 9.77 18.52 40.04
C MET A 314 8.61 18.21 39.08
N LEU A 315 8.76 18.51 37.78
CA LEU A 315 7.78 18.11 36.76
C LEU A 315 7.76 16.59 36.53
N GLU A 316 8.93 15.94 36.47
CA GLU A 316 9.03 14.48 36.35
C GLU A 316 8.52 13.74 37.60
N HIS A 317 8.54 14.35 38.79
CA HIS A 317 7.97 13.76 40.01
C HIS A 317 6.45 13.93 40.07
N ALA A 318 5.93 15.14 39.82
CA ALA A 318 4.48 15.40 39.78
C ALA A 318 3.75 14.63 38.67
N ALA A 319 4.40 14.41 37.51
CA ALA A 319 3.83 13.58 36.45
C ALA A 319 3.74 12.09 36.84
N ASN A 320 4.63 11.60 37.71
CA ASN A 320 4.68 10.20 38.13
C ASN A 320 3.74 9.88 39.30
N THR A 321 3.27 10.86 40.08
CA THR A 321 2.29 10.63 41.16
C THR A 321 0.83 10.65 40.71
N CYS A 322 0.50 11.19 39.52
CA CYS A 322 -0.88 11.26 39.02
C CYS A 322 -1.31 10.06 38.14
N TYR A 323 -0.41 9.15 37.77
CA TYR A 323 -0.72 8.00 36.90
C TYR A 323 0.03 6.72 37.31
N GLY A 324 -0.42 6.09 38.40
CA GLY A 324 -0.14 4.69 38.73
C GLY A 324 -1.43 3.88 38.80
N PRO A 325 -1.41 2.56 38.55
CA PRO A 325 -2.55 1.69 38.82
C PRO A 325 -2.78 1.54 40.33
N PRO A 326 -4.01 1.27 40.80
CA PRO A 326 -4.27 0.99 42.21
C PRO A 326 -3.56 -0.30 42.64
N VAL A 327 -3.01 -0.30 43.85
CA VAL A 327 -2.45 -1.47 44.54
C VAL A 327 -3.10 -1.48 45.93
N ASP A 328 -3.54 -2.65 46.40
CA ASP A 328 -4.11 -2.81 47.74
C ASP A 328 -3.06 -2.56 48.83
N ASP A 329 -3.31 -1.55 49.68
CA ASP A 329 -2.58 -1.34 50.92
C ASP A 329 -3.22 -2.17 52.06
N SER A 330 -2.64 -3.34 52.34
CA SER A 330 -2.89 -4.06 53.60
C SER A 330 -1.73 -3.83 54.58
N LEU A 331 -1.92 -2.89 55.51
CA LEU A 331 -0.96 -2.58 56.57
C LEU A 331 -0.75 -3.76 57.54
N SER A 332 0.49 -3.90 58.04
CA SER A 332 0.91 -5.00 58.92
C SER A 332 1.25 -4.54 60.34
N ASP A 333 0.48 -4.97 61.32
CA ASP A 333 0.86 -5.19 62.74
C ASP A 333 -0.31 -5.92 63.43
N GLY A 334 -0.13 -6.86 64.36
CA GLY A 334 1.06 -7.56 64.84
C GLY A 334 0.66 -8.97 65.34
N GLY A 335 1.61 -9.90 65.48
CA GLY A 335 1.30 -11.33 65.62
C GLY A 335 1.04 -11.85 67.04
N ALA A 336 0.31 -12.98 67.13
CA ALA A 336 0.32 -13.91 68.27
C ALA A 336 -0.13 -15.34 67.85
N ASP A 337 0.16 -16.30 68.71
CA ASP A 337 0.08 -17.77 68.59
C ASP A 337 -1.24 -18.41 68.10
N GLY A 338 -1.14 -19.65 67.59
CA GLY A 338 -2.30 -20.55 67.40
C GLY A 338 -1.98 -21.86 66.65
N GLN A 339 -2.34 -23.02 67.22
CA GLN A 339 -2.12 -24.35 66.61
C GLN A 339 -3.44 -25.07 66.26
N HIS A 340 -3.32 -26.12 65.44
CA HIS A 340 -4.31 -27.19 65.17
C HIS A 340 -5.46 -26.83 64.18
N ARG A 341 -5.90 -27.69 63.24
CA ARG A 341 -6.18 -29.16 63.19
C ARG A 341 -7.50 -29.46 63.93
N ALA A 342 -8.52 -30.12 63.36
CA ALA A 342 -8.60 -31.02 62.19
C ALA A 342 -9.78 -30.64 61.22
N GLN A 343 -10.04 -31.32 60.10
CA GLN A 343 -11.01 -32.45 59.91
C GLN A 343 -12.41 -32.25 60.58
N ASP A 344 -13.54 -32.70 60.01
CA ASP A 344 -13.74 -33.61 58.85
C ASP A 344 -15.13 -33.43 58.18
N GLN A 345 -15.37 -34.18 57.09
CA GLN A 345 -16.65 -34.76 56.57
C GLN A 345 -18.00 -33.98 56.71
N GLY A 346 -18.93 -34.00 55.74
CA GLY A 346 -18.97 -34.71 54.45
C GLY A 346 -20.41 -34.85 53.91
N ASN A 347 -20.55 -35.53 52.77
CA ASN A 347 -21.78 -36.03 52.12
C ASN A 347 -22.85 -35.04 51.60
N ALA A 348 -23.07 -35.18 50.28
CA ALA A 348 -24.27 -34.84 49.50
C ALA A 348 -25.42 -35.88 49.80
N PRO A 349 -26.53 -36.08 49.01
CA PRO A 349 -26.77 -35.69 47.60
C PRO A 349 -28.23 -35.31 47.22
N THR A 350 -28.54 -35.29 45.91
CA THR A 350 -29.87 -35.47 45.25
C THR A 350 -30.97 -34.42 45.48
N ALA A 351 -31.97 -34.23 44.60
CA ALA A 351 -32.13 -34.51 43.15
C ALA A 351 -33.40 -33.79 42.62
N ASP A 352 -33.54 -33.72 41.29
CA ASP A 352 -34.74 -33.64 40.44
C ASP A 352 -36.03 -32.89 40.90
N GLY A 353 -36.54 -32.01 40.02
CA GLY A 353 -37.86 -31.38 40.13
C GLY A 353 -38.23 -30.61 38.85
N ASP A 354 -39.49 -30.70 38.40
CA ASP A 354 -39.94 -30.27 37.07
C ASP A 354 -41.17 -29.32 37.14
N GLN A 355 -41.48 -28.67 36.01
CA GLN A 355 -42.76 -28.05 35.60
C GLN A 355 -43.15 -26.60 36.03
N THR A 356 -43.11 -25.75 35.00
CA THR A 356 -44.19 -24.84 34.54
C THR A 356 -44.71 -23.63 35.34
N ALA A 357 -44.57 -22.48 34.67
CA ALA A 357 -45.63 -21.51 34.34
C ALA A 357 -46.07 -20.42 35.35
N SER A 358 -46.72 -19.40 34.76
CA SER A 358 -47.10 -18.09 35.33
C SER A 358 -45.92 -17.22 35.81
N GLY A 359 -46.19 -15.94 36.00
CA GLY A 359 -45.20 -14.96 36.44
C GLY A 359 -45.81 -13.57 36.58
N GLU A 360 -45.09 -12.66 37.23
CA GLU A 360 -45.50 -11.26 37.34
C GLU A 360 -44.27 -10.36 37.56
N THR A 361 -44.37 -9.09 37.16
CA THR A 361 -43.25 -8.15 37.18
C THR A 361 -43.06 -7.50 38.55
N THR A 362 -41.88 -7.68 39.15
CA THR A 362 -41.37 -6.76 40.18
C THR A 362 -39.94 -6.33 39.83
N ALA A 363 -39.62 -5.06 40.02
CA ALA A 363 -38.30 -4.51 39.74
C ALA A 363 -37.38 -4.63 40.96
N SER A 364 -36.14 -5.07 40.76
CA SER A 364 -35.09 -5.04 41.78
C SER A 364 -33.88 -4.24 41.29
N THR A 365 -33.21 -3.59 42.22
CA THR A 365 -32.10 -2.67 41.98
C THR A 365 -30.89 -3.37 41.38
N GLY A 366 -30.29 -2.76 40.34
CA GLY A 366 -29.17 -3.35 39.62
C GLY A 366 -27.93 -3.58 40.49
N THR A 367 -27.38 -4.79 40.44
CA THR A 367 -26.02 -5.08 40.93
C THR A 367 -25.02 -4.81 39.80
N LEU A 368 -23.84 -4.28 40.14
CA LEU A 368 -22.79 -4.00 39.15
C LEU A 368 -22.39 -5.28 38.37
N PRO A 369 -22.16 -5.19 37.04
CA PRO A 369 -21.74 -6.35 36.26
C PRO A 369 -20.34 -6.81 36.66
N LYS A 370 -20.13 -8.13 36.74
CA LYS A 370 -18.81 -8.73 36.97
C LYS A 370 -17.89 -8.47 35.78
N GLU A 371 -16.59 -8.46 36.05
CA GLU A 371 -15.52 -8.16 35.10
C GLU A 371 -15.59 -9.03 33.82
N ILE A 372 -15.35 -8.42 32.67
CA ILE A 372 -15.51 -9.04 31.36
C ILE A 372 -14.17 -9.63 30.88
N PRO A 373 -14.08 -10.92 30.49
CA PRO A 373 -12.84 -11.53 30.02
C PRO A 373 -12.27 -10.87 28.75
N GLU A 374 -11.05 -10.37 28.88
CA GLU A 374 -10.51 -9.22 28.12
C GLU A 374 -10.11 -9.46 26.65
N ASN A 375 -10.31 -10.64 26.04
CA ASN A 375 -9.63 -10.97 24.78
C ASN A 375 -10.31 -11.97 23.81
N SER A 376 -11.64 -12.15 23.88
CA SER A 376 -12.36 -13.00 22.90
C SER A 376 -13.79 -12.57 22.54
N LEU A 377 -14.20 -11.33 22.84
CA LEU A 377 -15.59 -10.87 22.70
C LEU A 377 -15.81 -9.73 21.68
N TYR A 378 -14.75 -9.21 21.06
CA TYR A 378 -14.82 -7.98 20.24
C TYR A 378 -15.10 -8.21 18.75
N SER A 379 -15.68 -9.35 18.40
CA SER A 379 -16.17 -9.62 17.05
C SER A 379 -17.47 -10.42 17.08
N ALA A 380 -18.40 -10.07 16.20
CA ALA A 380 -19.70 -10.72 16.13
C ALA A 380 -19.56 -12.21 15.81
N SER A 381 -20.21 -13.07 16.59
CA SER A 381 -20.32 -14.50 16.29
C SER A 381 -20.99 -14.73 14.94
N ARG A 382 -20.55 -15.73 14.18
CA ARG A 382 -21.16 -16.08 12.89
C ARG A 382 -22.65 -16.42 13.08
N PRO A 383 -23.57 -15.79 12.31
CA PRO A 383 -24.98 -16.15 12.35
C PRO A 383 -25.17 -17.64 12.04
N GLN A 384 -26.01 -18.33 12.83
CA GLN A 384 -26.25 -19.76 12.61
C GLN A 384 -26.95 -19.99 11.26
N GLN A 385 -26.29 -20.74 10.38
CA GLN A 385 -26.90 -21.34 9.18
C GLN A 385 -27.06 -22.85 9.39
N SER A 386 -28.07 -23.45 8.76
CA SER A 386 -28.07 -24.92 8.60
C SER A 386 -26.96 -25.33 7.63
N ALA A 387 -26.23 -26.41 7.94
CA ALA A 387 -25.18 -26.93 7.07
C ALA A 387 -25.70 -27.32 5.67
N THR A 388 -26.96 -27.74 5.61
CA THR A 388 -27.70 -28.06 4.38
C THR A 388 -27.79 -26.83 3.45
N THR A 389 -28.11 -25.65 4.00
CA THR A 389 -28.22 -24.40 3.24
C THR A 389 -26.87 -23.96 2.66
N ALA A 390 -25.80 -24.01 3.45
CA ALA A 390 -24.47 -23.58 3.01
C ALA A 390 -23.92 -24.44 1.86
N THR A 391 -24.20 -25.75 1.88
CA THR A 391 -23.69 -26.69 0.87
C THR A 391 -24.40 -26.51 -0.48
N ALA A 392 -25.73 -26.34 -0.45
CA ALA A 392 -26.58 -26.16 -1.63
C ALA A 392 -26.35 -24.84 -2.38
N GLN A 393 -25.68 -23.86 -1.77
CA GLN A 393 -25.38 -22.56 -2.39
C GLN A 393 -23.98 -22.47 -3.02
N SER A 394 -23.17 -23.54 -2.96
CA SER A 394 -21.81 -23.53 -3.52
C SER A 394 -21.81 -23.48 -5.05
N SER A 395 -20.96 -22.63 -5.63
CA SER A 395 -20.79 -22.47 -7.09
C SER A 395 -19.68 -23.37 -7.67
N GLY A 396 -19.19 -24.32 -6.88
CA GLY A 396 -18.02 -25.15 -7.17
C GLY A 396 -16.95 -25.05 -6.08
N THR A 397 -15.76 -25.58 -6.36
CA THR A 397 -14.58 -25.47 -5.50
C THR A 397 -13.41 -24.79 -6.23
N LEU A 398 -12.51 -24.19 -5.46
CA LEU A 398 -11.26 -23.60 -5.95
C LEU A 398 -10.08 -24.03 -5.07
N VAL A 399 -8.85 -23.86 -5.56
CA VAL A 399 -7.62 -24.18 -4.83
C VAL A 399 -7.03 -22.91 -4.20
N THR A 400 -6.69 -22.98 -2.92
CA THR A 400 -6.14 -21.86 -2.13
C THR A 400 -4.66 -22.07 -1.80
N ASN A 401 -3.96 -20.99 -1.45
CA ASN A 401 -2.60 -21.00 -0.89
C ASN A 401 -2.49 -21.57 0.56
N HIS A 402 -3.54 -22.20 1.08
CA HIS A 402 -3.58 -22.79 2.42
C HIS A 402 -3.25 -24.29 2.37
N PHE A 403 -2.51 -24.75 3.38
CA PHE A 403 -2.09 -26.13 3.56
C PHE A 403 -2.59 -26.64 4.91
N LYS A 404 -3.30 -27.78 4.92
CA LYS A 404 -3.82 -28.38 6.15
C LYS A 404 -2.70 -28.76 7.11
N VAL A 405 -2.80 -28.35 8.36
CA VAL A 405 -1.93 -28.76 9.46
C VAL A 405 -2.67 -29.79 10.30
N THR A 406 -1.97 -30.86 10.67
CA THR A 406 -2.46 -31.96 11.51
C THR A 406 -1.59 -32.06 12.76
N VAL A 407 -2.21 -32.26 13.92
CA VAL A 407 -1.52 -32.43 15.22
C VAL A 407 -1.75 -33.84 15.76
N SER A 408 -0.70 -34.46 16.29
CA SER A 408 -0.68 -35.89 16.62
C SER A 408 -0.87 -36.16 18.11
N GLY A 409 -2.11 -36.49 18.49
CA GLY A 409 -2.48 -36.83 19.88
C GLY A 409 -2.47 -35.65 20.85
N ASN A 410 -2.61 -35.93 22.15
CA ASN A 410 -2.56 -34.92 23.22
C ASN A 410 -1.11 -34.47 23.51
N ARG A 411 -0.43 -33.94 22.49
CA ARG A 411 0.86 -33.26 22.65
C ARG A 411 0.65 -31.80 23.05
N SER A 412 1.63 -31.29 23.79
CA SER A 412 1.68 -29.90 24.21
C SER A 412 3.01 -29.26 23.83
N LEU A 413 2.97 -27.96 23.57
CA LEU A 413 4.16 -27.11 23.52
C LEU A 413 4.31 -26.40 24.87
N TYR A 414 5.52 -25.97 25.19
CA TYR A 414 5.86 -25.25 26.41
C TYR A 414 6.44 -23.89 26.03
N GLU A 415 5.81 -22.83 26.50
CA GLU A 415 6.19 -21.45 26.19
C GLU A 415 6.95 -20.83 27.35
N TYR A 416 8.11 -20.25 27.05
CA TYR A 416 8.95 -19.52 27.99
C TYR A 416 9.28 -18.13 27.43
N GLN A 417 9.53 -17.17 28.32
CA GLN A 417 9.98 -15.83 27.96
C GLN A 417 11.26 -15.50 28.73
N VAL A 418 12.28 -15.08 27.99
CA VAL A 418 13.52 -14.53 28.56
C VAL A 418 13.28 -13.08 28.99
N VAL A 419 13.45 -12.81 30.27
CA VAL A 419 13.40 -11.47 30.89
C VAL A 419 14.82 -10.87 30.93
N GLY A 420 14.95 -9.56 31.09
CA GLY A 420 16.22 -8.82 31.04
C GLY A 420 16.63 -8.33 29.64
N LEU A 421 16.11 -8.93 28.55
CA LEU A 421 16.40 -8.48 27.17
C LEU A 421 15.71 -7.18 26.74
N HIS A 422 14.76 -6.68 27.53
CA HIS A 422 13.89 -5.53 27.18
C HIS A 422 13.84 -4.44 28.27
N GLU A 423 14.73 -4.50 29.26
CA GLU A 423 14.92 -3.41 30.22
C GLU A 423 15.21 -2.10 29.45
N LYS A 424 14.43 -1.06 29.75
CA LYS A 424 14.38 0.19 28.97
C LYS A 424 15.76 0.86 28.86
N ASP A 425 16.53 0.82 29.95
CA ASP A 425 17.82 1.49 30.10
C ASP A 425 18.96 0.79 29.33
N LEU A 426 18.80 -0.47 28.94
CA LEU A 426 19.85 -1.22 28.24
C LEU A 426 19.98 -0.86 26.75
N ASN A 427 18.93 -0.28 26.15
CA ASN A 427 18.81 0.14 24.74
C ASN A 427 19.44 -0.84 23.72
N LEU A 428 19.11 -2.13 23.85
CA LEU A 428 19.71 -3.20 23.06
C LEU A 428 19.13 -3.27 21.64
N SER A 429 19.94 -2.93 20.62
CA SER A 429 19.57 -3.17 19.21
C SER A 429 19.23 -4.65 18.93
N SER A 430 18.31 -4.94 18.01
CA SER A 430 17.85 -6.30 17.71
C SER A 430 18.97 -7.31 17.36
N PRO A 431 20.03 -6.96 16.60
CA PRO A 431 21.16 -7.86 16.39
C PRO A 431 21.93 -8.18 17.67
N LYS A 432 21.95 -7.25 18.64
CA LYS A 432 22.58 -7.45 19.95
C LYS A 432 21.75 -8.41 20.82
N LYS A 433 20.41 -8.27 20.81
CA LYS A 433 19.49 -9.22 21.48
C LYS A 433 19.68 -10.65 20.97
N LYS A 434 19.79 -10.84 19.64
CA LYS A 434 20.08 -12.16 19.06
C LYS A 434 21.41 -12.76 19.55
N VAL A 435 22.49 -11.98 19.57
CA VAL A 435 23.80 -12.46 20.08
C VAL A 435 23.75 -12.80 21.58
N LEU A 436 22.95 -12.06 22.37
CA LEU A 436 22.74 -12.39 23.79
C LEU A 436 21.92 -13.68 23.96
N MET A 437 20.89 -13.91 23.13
CA MET A 437 20.13 -15.18 23.10
C MET A 437 21.00 -16.38 22.69
N GLU A 438 21.84 -16.24 21.65
CA GLU A 438 22.75 -17.31 21.21
C GLU A 438 23.70 -17.74 22.33
N ARG A 439 24.16 -16.79 23.15
CA ARG A 439 25.02 -17.03 24.32
C ARG A 439 24.27 -17.50 25.56
N LEU A 440 23.02 -17.07 25.75
CA LEU A 440 22.15 -17.62 26.78
C LEU A 440 21.99 -19.13 26.57
N ILE A 441 21.82 -19.57 25.31
CA ILE A 441 21.75 -20.99 24.92
C ILE A 441 23.10 -21.72 25.08
N GLU A 442 24.23 -21.01 25.05
CA GLU A 442 25.57 -21.56 25.34
C GLU A 442 25.86 -21.69 26.84
N LEU A 443 25.27 -20.86 27.70
CA LEU A 443 25.56 -20.78 29.13
C LEU A 443 24.49 -21.42 30.04
N SER A 444 23.24 -21.48 29.58
CA SER A 444 22.12 -22.12 30.30
C SER A 444 22.24 -23.63 30.23
N GLY A 445 22.25 -24.30 31.39
CA GLY A 445 22.21 -25.76 31.46
C GLY A 445 20.90 -26.33 30.90
N LYS A 446 19.76 -25.66 31.14
CA LYS A 446 18.45 -26.10 30.64
C LYS A 446 18.37 -26.01 29.11
N LEU A 447 18.84 -24.91 28.50
CA LEU A 447 18.80 -24.71 27.05
C LEU A 447 19.91 -25.47 26.32
N ASN A 448 21.15 -25.47 26.83
CA ASN A 448 22.27 -26.12 26.15
C ASN A 448 22.06 -27.64 26.01
N ASN A 449 21.45 -28.27 27.01
CA ASN A 449 21.13 -29.71 26.99
C ASN A 449 19.89 -30.05 26.15
N ASN A 450 19.08 -29.07 25.77
CA ASN A 450 17.82 -29.24 25.03
C ASN A 450 17.81 -28.53 23.66
N ARG A 451 18.99 -28.22 23.08
CA ARG A 451 19.12 -27.46 21.82
C ARG A 451 18.25 -27.96 20.67
N ASP A 452 18.04 -29.27 20.58
CA ASP A 452 17.25 -29.93 19.53
C ASP A 452 15.77 -30.15 19.93
N SER A 453 15.29 -29.47 20.98
CA SER A 453 13.93 -29.57 21.54
C SER A 453 13.17 -28.24 21.65
N PHE A 454 13.73 -27.11 21.21
CA PHE A 454 13.05 -25.81 21.19
C PHE A 454 13.38 -24.92 19.99
N ALA A 455 12.47 -23.99 19.70
CA ALA A 455 12.68 -22.83 18.84
C ALA A 455 12.71 -21.53 19.67
N PHE A 456 13.40 -20.50 19.20
CA PHE A 456 13.46 -19.20 19.85
C PHE A 456 13.49 -18.05 18.82
N ASN A 457 13.06 -16.86 19.24
CA ASN A 457 13.22 -15.63 18.46
C ASN A 457 14.12 -14.59 19.16
N LYS A 458 14.37 -13.47 18.47
CA LYS A 458 15.22 -12.35 18.93
C LYS A 458 14.56 -11.49 20.02
N GLU A 459 13.25 -11.67 20.25
CA GLU A 459 12.47 -11.09 21.34
C GLU A 459 12.56 -11.93 22.64
N GLY A 460 13.26 -13.06 22.65
CA GLY A 460 13.43 -13.91 23.82
C GLY A 460 12.25 -14.85 24.10
N ARG A 461 11.29 -14.96 23.18
CA ARG A 461 10.24 -15.99 23.24
C ARG A 461 10.85 -17.33 22.85
N ILE A 462 10.59 -18.36 23.65
CA ILE A 462 11.07 -19.74 23.45
C ILE A 462 9.86 -20.68 23.43
N ILE A 463 9.78 -21.55 22.43
CA ILE A 463 8.74 -22.57 22.27
C ILE A 463 9.42 -23.94 22.21
N ALA A 464 9.26 -24.74 23.25
CA ALA A 464 9.77 -26.10 23.33
C ALA A 464 8.66 -27.14 23.10
N TRP A 465 9.01 -28.33 22.62
CA TRP A 465 8.08 -29.47 22.48
C TRP A 465 8.36 -30.62 23.46
N THR A 466 9.41 -30.47 24.27
CA THR A 466 9.57 -31.17 25.55
C THR A 466 9.70 -30.12 26.65
N PRO A 467 9.28 -30.38 27.89
CA PRO A 467 9.48 -29.43 28.98
C PRO A 467 10.98 -29.26 29.25
N LEU A 468 11.44 -28.00 29.38
CA LEU A 468 12.84 -27.68 29.70
C LEU A 468 13.19 -27.99 31.17
N ASP A 469 12.19 -28.02 32.05
CA ASP A 469 12.31 -28.48 33.44
C ASP A 469 11.07 -29.27 33.89
N GLN A 470 11.25 -30.18 34.84
CA GLN A 470 10.19 -31.05 35.36
C GLN A 470 9.24 -30.35 36.35
N ASN A 471 9.72 -29.35 37.10
CA ASN A 471 8.99 -28.68 38.19
C ASN A 471 8.61 -27.23 37.86
N GLN A 472 8.53 -26.90 36.57
CA GLN A 472 8.18 -25.57 36.08
C GLN A 472 6.79 -25.10 36.54
N GLN A 473 6.73 -23.89 37.12
CA GLN A 473 5.48 -23.21 37.51
C GLN A 473 5.31 -21.92 36.72
N VAL A 474 4.06 -21.50 36.53
CA VAL A 474 3.73 -20.30 35.71
C VAL A 474 4.37 -19.05 36.31
N ASP A 475 4.96 -18.25 35.43
CA ASP A 475 5.71 -17.01 35.70
C ASP A 475 6.97 -17.15 36.58
N GLN A 476 7.36 -18.37 36.95
CA GLN A 476 8.63 -18.62 37.66
C GLN A 476 9.80 -18.86 36.71
N SER A 477 11.00 -18.43 37.13
CA SER A 477 12.26 -18.65 36.42
C SER A 477 12.73 -20.10 36.61
N ILE A 478 12.91 -20.84 35.52
CA ILE A 478 13.49 -22.20 35.54
C ILE A 478 15.03 -22.20 35.55
N GLU A 479 15.64 -21.08 35.14
CA GLU A 479 17.09 -20.84 35.23
C GLU A 479 17.39 -19.33 35.10
N SER A 480 18.36 -18.83 35.89
CA SER A 480 18.77 -17.42 35.93
C SER A 480 20.26 -17.30 35.61
N ILE A 481 20.60 -16.74 34.44
CA ILE A 481 21.97 -16.78 33.88
C ILE A 481 22.56 -15.36 33.79
N GLN A 482 23.81 -15.20 34.21
CA GLN A 482 24.60 -13.97 34.02
C GLN A 482 25.30 -13.99 32.65
N VAL A 483 24.69 -13.37 31.63
CA VAL A 483 25.23 -13.37 30.26
C VAL A 483 26.19 -12.18 30.04
N PRO A 484 27.45 -12.42 29.63
CA PRO A 484 28.43 -11.35 29.45
C PRO A 484 28.17 -10.50 28.19
N ASP A 485 27.91 -9.22 28.39
CA ASP A 485 27.73 -8.20 27.35
C ASP A 485 29.07 -7.48 27.08
N TYR A 486 29.57 -7.58 25.85
CA TYR A 486 30.85 -6.98 25.40
C TYR A 486 30.58 -5.76 24.52
N ASN A 487 31.30 -4.67 24.80
CA ASN A 487 31.22 -3.41 24.06
C ASN A 487 32.03 -3.47 22.76
N LYS A 488 31.46 -2.97 21.65
CA LYS A 488 32.18 -2.86 20.36
C LYS A 488 33.29 -1.79 20.35
N LYS A 489 33.31 -0.87 21.32
CA LYS A 489 34.28 0.24 21.41
C LYS A 489 35.49 -0.04 22.32
N GLN A 490 35.55 -1.19 22.99
CA GLN A 490 36.66 -1.59 23.87
C GLN A 490 37.43 -2.76 23.24
N ALA A 491 38.63 -3.05 23.77
CA ALA A 491 39.49 -4.10 23.24
C ALA A 491 38.79 -5.47 23.22
N SER A 492 39.00 -6.24 22.16
CA SER A 492 38.26 -7.48 21.90
C SER A 492 38.53 -8.54 22.97
N GLY A 493 37.52 -8.79 23.82
CA GLY A 493 37.57 -9.78 24.90
C GLY A 493 37.14 -9.22 26.27
N GLN A 494 37.09 -7.90 26.45
CA GLN A 494 36.64 -7.32 27.72
C GLN A 494 35.10 -7.32 27.84
N VAL A 495 34.58 -7.94 28.90
CA VAL A 495 33.16 -7.85 29.27
C VAL A 495 32.89 -6.42 29.79
N SER A 496 31.84 -5.79 29.27
CA SER A 496 31.44 -4.42 29.63
C SER A 496 30.36 -4.36 30.71
N ARG A 497 29.51 -5.39 30.79
CA ARG A 497 28.58 -5.67 31.90
C ARG A 497 28.14 -7.13 31.83
N HIS A 498 27.65 -7.69 32.93
CA HIS A 498 26.83 -8.91 32.87
C HIS A 498 25.37 -8.50 32.87
N LEU A 499 24.55 -9.22 32.09
CA LEU A 499 23.10 -9.06 32.08
C LEU A 499 22.48 -10.31 32.69
N ARG A 500 21.70 -10.13 33.76
CA ARG A 500 20.87 -11.19 34.31
C ARG A 500 19.74 -11.48 33.31
N LEU A 501 19.74 -12.67 32.73
CA LEU A 501 18.66 -13.15 31.88
C LEU A 501 17.97 -14.32 32.59
N ASP A 502 16.69 -14.12 32.92
CA ASP A 502 15.85 -15.10 33.62
C ASP A 502 14.92 -15.80 32.61
N ILE A 503 14.85 -17.13 32.63
CA ILE A 503 14.04 -17.92 31.71
C ILE A 503 12.72 -18.29 32.41
N LEU A 504 11.66 -17.49 32.21
CA LEU A 504 10.37 -17.72 32.87
C LEU A 504 9.49 -18.67 32.06
N PHE A 505 8.95 -19.72 32.69
CA PHE A 505 7.87 -20.52 32.10
C PHE A 505 6.57 -19.72 32.09
N LYS A 506 5.87 -19.67 30.96
CA LYS A 506 4.63 -18.88 30.81
C LYS A 506 3.38 -19.74 30.74
N ARG A 507 3.39 -20.83 29.97
CA ARG A 507 2.26 -21.78 29.90
C ARG A 507 2.60 -23.06 29.16
N GLN A 508 1.79 -24.08 29.40
CA GLN A 508 1.62 -25.23 28.51
C GLN A 508 0.54 -24.91 27.47
N ILE A 509 0.78 -25.28 26.21
CA ILE A 509 -0.11 -25.08 25.07
C ILE A 509 -0.55 -26.45 24.56
N SER A 510 -1.77 -26.90 24.89
CA SER A 510 -2.32 -28.14 24.33
C SER A 510 -2.65 -27.95 22.85
N LEU A 511 -2.05 -28.77 21.98
CA LEU A 511 -2.34 -28.79 20.55
C LEU A 511 -3.71 -29.43 20.27
N GLU A 512 -4.15 -30.37 21.11
CA GLU A 512 -5.50 -30.96 21.02
C GLU A 512 -6.57 -29.88 21.20
N GLN A 513 -6.45 -29.04 22.24
CA GLN A 513 -7.43 -27.97 22.49
C GLN A 513 -7.45 -26.92 21.37
N PHE A 514 -6.31 -26.59 20.78
CA PHE A 514 -6.25 -25.71 19.62
C PHE A 514 -6.87 -26.32 18.35
N ASN A 515 -6.75 -27.64 18.16
CA ASN A 515 -7.45 -28.34 17.09
C ASN A 515 -8.96 -28.45 17.35
N ARG A 516 -9.39 -28.69 18.60
CA ARG A 516 -10.81 -28.69 19.00
C ARG A 516 -11.46 -27.31 18.84
N TYR A 517 -10.72 -26.24 19.14
CA TYR A 517 -11.11 -24.86 18.82
C TYR A 517 -11.38 -24.68 17.32
N ALA A 518 -10.43 -25.07 16.46
CA ALA A 518 -10.60 -25.00 15.01
C ALA A 518 -11.80 -25.83 14.51
N GLN A 519 -12.10 -26.95 15.17
CA GLN A 519 -13.26 -27.81 14.89
C GLN A 519 -14.60 -27.29 15.48
N GLY A 520 -14.62 -26.14 16.17
CA GLY A 520 -15.81 -25.61 16.84
C GLY A 520 -16.23 -26.39 18.10
N GLN A 521 -15.40 -27.33 18.57
CA GLN A 521 -15.66 -28.20 19.72
C GLN A 521 -15.16 -27.63 21.06
N ASN A 522 -14.51 -26.46 21.04
CA ASN A 522 -14.16 -25.69 22.23
C ASN A 522 -14.17 -24.18 21.92
N PRO A 523 -15.34 -23.53 21.84
CA PRO A 523 -15.46 -22.09 21.58
C PRO A 523 -15.13 -21.21 22.81
N GLY A 524 -14.63 -21.80 23.90
CA GLY A 524 -14.05 -21.06 25.03
C GLY A 524 -12.52 -20.93 24.95
N TYR A 525 -11.88 -21.54 23.95
CA TYR A 525 -10.43 -21.56 23.83
C TYR A 525 -9.88 -20.21 23.34
N GLN A 526 -9.20 -19.48 24.22
CA GLN A 526 -8.51 -18.25 23.84
C GLN A 526 -7.21 -18.56 23.09
N GLU A 527 -7.19 -18.27 21.78
CA GLU A 527 -6.01 -18.35 20.91
C GLU A 527 -5.00 -17.24 21.24
N ARG A 528 -4.34 -17.33 22.41
CA ARG A 528 -3.34 -16.38 22.90
C ARG A 528 -2.01 -16.53 22.16
N GLY A 529 -1.99 -16.38 20.83
CA GLY A 529 -0.78 -16.51 20.01
C GLY A 529 -0.21 -17.93 19.95
N THR A 530 -1.08 -18.94 20.02
CA THR A 530 -0.75 -20.36 19.81
C THR A 530 -0.36 -20.61 18.36
N ALA A 531 -1.01 -19.94 17.40
CA ALA A 531 -0.69 -20.08 15.99
C ALA A 531 0.75 -19.62 15.67
N GLN A 532 1.13 -18.45 16.21
CA GLN A 532 2.48 -17.88 16.11
C GLN A 532 3.56 -18.79 16.70
N ALA A 533 3.24 -19.55 17.77
CA ALA A 533 4.18 -20.49 18.36
C ALA A 533 4.53 -21.62 17.37
N ILE A 534 3.57 -22.06 16.54
CA ILE A 534 3.82 -23.06 15.50
C ILE A 534 4.56 -22.43 14.30
N ASP A 535 4.26 -21.18 13.92
CA ASP A 535 5.05 -20.47 12.90
C ASP A 535 6.53 -20.34 13.30
N MET A 536 6.83 -20.13 14.58
CA MET A 536 8.21 -20.18 15.09
C MET A 536 8.87 -21.55 14.91
N LEU A 537 8.12 -22.65 15.09
CA LEU A 537 8.62 -24.02 14.86
C LEU A 537 8.91 -24.28 13.38
N VAL A 538 8.01 -23.89 12.47
CA VAL A 538 8.24 -23.98 11.01
C VAL A 538 9.47 -23.16 10.64
N SER A 539 9.51 -21.89 11.06
CA SER A 539 10.58 -20.94 10.74
C SER A 539 11.94 -21.39 11.27
N HIS A 540 11.98 -22.04 12.44
CA HIS A 540 13.20 -22.65 12.96
C HIS A 540 13.67 -23.82 12.09
N GLY A 541 12.76 -24.66 11.60
CA GLY A 541 13.08 -25.74 10.67
C GLY A 541 13.67 -25.23 9.35
N VAL A 542 13.11 -24.16 8.79
CA VAL A 542 13.69 -23.50 7.60
C VAL A 542 15.07 -22.91 7.92
N ALA A 543 15.24 -22.28 9.08
CA ALA A 543 16.52 -21.71 9.51
C ALA A 543 17.60 -22.78 9.78
N GLN A 544 17.23 -24.00 10.18
CA GLN A 544 18.14 -25.15 10.25
C GLN A 544 18.60 -25.57 8.85
N ASN A 545 17.65 -25.79 7.92
CA ASN A 545 17.95 -26.15 6.52
C ASN A 545 18.78 -25.05 5.80
N ALA A 546 18.50 -23.78 6.07
CA ALA A 546 19.22 -22.66 5.45
C ALA A 546 20.72 -22.65 5.81
N LYS A 547 21.12 -23.14 6.99
CA LYS A 547 22.53 -23.17 7.44
C LYS A 547 23.40 -24.12 6.62
N SER A 548 22.85 -25.20 6.04
CA SER A 548 23.59 -26.11 5.15
C SER A 548 23.57 -25.66 3.68
N SER A 549 22.74 -24.66 3.33
CA SER A 549 22.58 -24.17 1.96
C SER A 549 23.58 -23.06 1.60
N THR A 550 24.30 -23.23 0.49
CA THR A 550 25.29 -22.26 -0.02
C THR A 550 25.12 -22.03 -1.53
N GLY A 551 25.75 -20.99 -2.06
CA GLY A 551 25.65 -20.62 -3.47
C GLY A 551 24.20 -20.32 -3.89
N GLN A 552 23.78 -20.86 -5.04
CA GLN A 552 22.42 -20.66 -5.56
C GLN A 552 21.31 -21.24 -4.66
N ASN A 553 21.63 -22.23 -3.82
CA ASN A 553 20.64 -22.82 -2.90
C ASN A 553 20.43 -21.98 -1.62
N GLN A 554 21.19 -20.90 -1.42
CA GLN A 554 21.16 -20.11 -0.19
C GLN A 554 19.80 -19.46 0.06
N ILE A 555 19.28 -19.63 1.28
CA ILE A 555 18.03 -19.02 1.76
C ILE A 555 18.34 -17.85 2.71
N PHE A 556 17.78 -16.68 2.42
CA PHE A 556 17.89 -15.47 3.25
C PHE A 556 16.60 -15.26 4.05
N GLN A 557 16.62 -15.61 5.34
CA GLN A 557 15.53 -15.31 6.27
C GLN A 557 15.53 -13.82 6.65
N ILE A 558 14.39 -13.15 6.53
CA ILE A 558 14.17 -11.75 6.90
C ILE A 558 12.98 -11.67 7.86
N GLY A 559 13.20 -11.07 9.03
CA GLY A 559 12.25 -11.23 10.14
C GLY A 559 12.18 -12.69 10.58
N ASP A 560 11.01 -13.13 11.02
CA ASP A 560 10.83 -14.48 11.53
C ASP A 560 10.26 -15.40 10.43
N ASN A 561 9.32 -14.90 9.61
CA ASN A 561 8.46 -15.68 8.71
C ASN A 561 8.62 -15.38 7.19
N HIS A 562 9.68 -14.70 6.75
CA HIS A 562 9.95 -14.48 5.31
C HIS A 562 11.30 -15.07 4.88
N PHE A 563 11.34 -15.75 3.73
CA PHE A 563 12.49 -16.54 3.25
C PHE A 563 12.73 -16.30 1.77
N PHE A 564 13.83 -15.64 1.40
CA PHE A 564 14.17 -15.28 0.01
C PHE A 564 15.25 -16.20 -0.57
N LEU A 565 15.16 -16.52 -1.87
CA LEU A 565 16.00 -17.55 -2.50
C LEU A 565 17.04 -16.96 -3.46
N ALA A 566 18.31 -17.28 -3.23
CA ALA A 566 19.41 -16.84 -4.11
C ALA A 566 19.26 -17.34 -5.56
N SER A 567 18.67 -18.53 -5.77
CA SER A 567 18.38 -19.11 -7.09
C SER A 567 17.35 -18.33 -7.92
N THR A 568 16.60 -17.42 -7.29
CA THR A 568 15.58 -16.59 -7.97
C THR A 568 16.09 -15.19 -8.34
N ALA A 569 17.39 -14.93 -8.16
CA ALA A 569 17.97 -13.61 -8.34
C ALA A 569 17.86 -13.10 -9.78
N ARG A 570 17.07 -12.04 -9.96
CA ARG A 570 17.03 -11.25 -11.19
C ARG A 570 17.89 -10.00 -11.02
N ASP A 571 18.89 -9.81 -11.89
CA ASP A 571 19.66 -8.57 -11.92
C ASP A 571 18.75 -7.37 -12.18
N PHE A 572 18.89 -6.32 -11.35
CA PHE A 572 17.88 -5.29 -11.18
C PHE A 572 18.48 -3.90 -11.43
N ASN A 573 18.63 -3.61 -12.72
CA ASN A 573 19.34 -2.46 -13.30
C ASN A 573 20.84 -2.34 -12.93
N LYS A 574 21.52 -1.42 -13.63
CA LYS A 574 22.92 -1.04 -13.41
C LYS A 574 23.10 -0.20 -12.13
N TRP A 575 22.63 -0.69 -10.99
CA TRP A 575 22.73 -0.03 -9.69
C TRP A 575 23.20 -0.96 -8.56
N GLY A 576 23.76 -2.13 -8.92
CA GLY A 576 24.25 -3.11 -7.94
C GLY A 576 23.15 -3.77 -7.11
N MET A 577 21.94 -3.94 -7.66
CA MET A 577 20.82 -4.57 -6.96
C MET A 577 20.31 -5.79 -7.71
N ILE A 578 19.72 -6.72 -6.95
CA ILE A 578 19.02 -7.90 -7.45
C ILE A 578 17.63 -7.95 -6.83
N ALA A 579 16.61 -8.31 -7.61
CA ALA A 579 15.30 -8.65 -7.08
C ALA A 579 15.30 -10.15 -6.76
N LEU A 580 14.93 -10.51 -5.52
CA LEU A 580 14.74 -11.89 -5.10
C LEU A 580 13.26 -12.18 -4.96
N GLN A 581 12.86 -13.36 -5.42
CA GLN A 581 11.62 -13.99 -4.99
C GLN A 581 11.88 -14.78 -3.70
N GLY A 582 10.83 -14.93 -2.91
CA GLY A 582 10.84 -15.66 -1.66
C GLY A 582 9.42 -16.07 -1.30
N PHE A 583 9.27 -16.53 -0.07
CA PHE A 583 8.00 -16.98 0.47
C PHE A 583 7.82 -16.43 1.88
N SER A 584 6.56 -16.18 2.26
CA SER A 584 6.18 -15.92 3.64
C SER A 584 5.11 -16.89 4.09
N ASN A 585 5.10 -17.20 5.39
CA ASN A 585 4.13 -18.10 5.99
C ASN A 585 3.43 -17.46 7.20
N ASN A 586 2.24 -17.98 7.50
CA ASN A 586 1.42 -17.58 8.65
C ASN A 586 0.42 -18.71 8.95
N LEU A 587 0.33 -19.14 10.21
CA LEU A 587 -0.62 -20.16 10.64
C LEU A 587 -1.89 -19.52 11.21
N LYS A 588 -3.03 -20.13 10.95
CA LYS A 588 -4.31 -19.79 11.60
C LYS A 588 -5.13 -21.03 11.90
N ALA A 589 -6.02 -20.93 12.89
CA ALA A 589 -7.22 -21.76 12.89
C ALA A 589 -8.16 -21.24 11.80
N GLY A 590 -8.67 -22.15 10.97
CA GLY A 590 -9.82 -21.92 10.11
C GLY A 590 -10.93 -22.92 10.43
N GLN A 591 -12.12 -22.68 9.91
CA GLN A 591 -13.28 -23.53 10.17
C GLN A 591 -12.99 -25.02 9.85
N GLY A 592 -13.01 -25.86 10.89
CA GLY A 592 -12.75 -27.30 10.84
C GLY A 592 -11.27 -27.71 10.75
N ASN A 593 -10.31 -26.78 10.60
CA ASN A 593 -8.94 -27.10 10.21
C ASN A 593 -7.89 -26.13 10.77
N LEU A 594 -6.72 -26.63 11.16
CA LEU A 594 -5.52 -25.80 11.30
C LEU A 594 -4.88 -25.60 9.92
N LEU A 595 -4.42 -24.37 9.63
CA LEU A 595 -4.05 -23.94 8.27
C LEU A 595 -2.71 -23.19 8.27
N LEU A 596 -1.71 -23.69 7.53
CA LEU A 596 -0.54 -22.90 7.15
C LEU A 596 -0.86 -22.19 5.82
N ASN A 597 -0.90 -20.87 5.83
CA ASN A 597 -0.95 -20.04 4.62
C ASN A 597 0.50 -19.82 4.13
N VAL A 598 0.77 -20.02 2.83
CA VAL A 598 2.09 -19.75 2.22
C VAL A 598 1.94 -18.86 1.00
N ASN A 599 2.54 -17.67 1.06
CA ASN A 599 2.51 -16.66 0.00
C ASN A 599 3.89 -16.48 -0.66
N THR A 600 3.91 -16.00 -1.90
CA THR A 600 5.13 -15.46 -2.51
C THR A 600 5.45 -14.08 -1.95
N ALA A 601 6.68 -13.87 -1.52
CA ALA A 601 7.25 -12.57 -1.20
C ALA A 601 8.22 -12.14 -2.32
N PHE A 602 8.36 -10.83 -2.54
CA PHE A 602 9.34 -10.26 -3.47
C PHE A 602 10.02 -9.07 -2.81
N SER A 603 11.34 -8.96 -2.92
CA SER A 603 12.07 -7.79 -2.40
C SER A 603 13.38 -7.56 -3.14
N VAL A 604 13.93 -6.35 -3.00
CA VAL A 604 15.21 -5.96 -3.60
C VAL A 604 16.33 -6.13 -2.58
N PHE A 605 17.43 -6.70 -3.02
CA PHE A 605 18.62 -6.97 -2.24
C PHE A 605 19.84 -6.32 -2.91
N TYR A 606 20.85 -6.00 -2.11
CA TYR A 606 22.16 -5.59 -2.59
C TYR A 606 22.87 -6.78 -3.25
N LYS A 607 23.37 -6.58 -4.48
CA LYS A 607 24.14 -7.58 -5.23
C LYS A 607 25.46 -7.90 -4.53
N HIS A 608 25.84 -9.17 -4.49
CA HIS A 608 27.17 -9.56 -4.04
C HIS A 608 28.19 -9.20 -5.13
N GLN A 609 28.95 -8.12 -4.89
CA GLN A 609 29.99 -7.57 -5.77
C GLN A 609 30.91 -6.63 -4.97
N ASP A 610 32.01 -6.20 -5.57
CA ASP A 610 32.94 -5.24 -4.96
C ASP A 610 32.31 -3.87 -4.71
N VAL A 611 32.72 -3.18 -3.63
CA VAL A 611 32.27 -1.81 -3.35
C VAL A 611 32.72 -0.86 -4.47
N ALA A 612 33.90 -1.07 -5.08
CA ALA A 612 34.34 -0.36 -6.28
C ALA A 612 33.32 -0.46 -7.43
N ALA A 613 32.70 -1.62 -7.65
CA ALA A 613 31.68 -1.80 -8.67
C ALA A 613 30.42 -0.99 -8.36
N TYR A 614 29.99 -0.90 -7.09
CA TYR A 614 28.92 0.01 -6.70
C TYR A 614 29.27 1.48 -6.99
N LEU A 615 30.46 1.94 -6.58
CA LEU A 615 30.88 3.33 -6.77
C LEU A 615 30.95 3.73 -8.26
N ALA A 616 31.31 2.80 -9.15
CA ALA A 616 31.29 3.02 -10.60
C ALA A 616 29.89 3.27 -11.19
N HIS A 617 28.81 2.77 -10.57
CA HIS A 617 27.44 3.04 -11.02
C HIS A 617 26.99 4.48 -10.71
N PHE A 618 27.46 5.05 -9.59
CA PHE A 618 27.07 6.40 -9.15
C PHE A 618 27.96 7.52 -9.68
N ASN A 619 29.14 7.22 -10.25
CA ASN A 619 30.18 8.23 -10.44
C ASN A 619 31.01 8.03 -11.72
N THR A 620 30.77 8.88 -12.73
CA THR A 620 31.54 8.91 -13.98
C THR A 620 32.94 9.53 -13.86
N ASN A 621 33.23 10.26 -12.78
CA ASN A 621 34.47 11.03 -12.59
C ASN A 621 35.26 10.63 -11.32
N HIS A 622 34.97 9.48 -10.74
CA HIS A 622 35.67 8.80 -9.62
C HIS A 622 35.90 9.55 -8.28
N MET A 623 35.69 10.88 -8.16
CA MET A 623 36.22 11.65 -7.01
C MET A 623 35.20 12.26 -6.01
N SER A 624 33.90 12.33 -6.29
CA SER A 624 32.96 13.18 -5.52
C SER A 624 31.81 12.47 -4.76
N ILE A 625 32.01 11.22 -4.30
CA ILE A 625 30.96 10.46 -3.60
C ILE A 625 30.44 11.13 -2.30
N PRO A 626 31.27 11.76 -1.45
CA PRO A 626 30.75 12.52 -0.29
C PRO A 626 29.90 13.75 -0.65
N GLY A 627 29.99 14.24 -1.90
CA GLY A 627 29.08 15.27 -2.43
C GLY A 627 27.74 14.68 -2.88
N ASP A 628 27.73 13.42 -3.34
CA ASP A 628 26.49 12.70 -3.65
C ASP A 628 25.90 12.04 -2.39
N LYS A 629 24.92 12.74 -1.81
CA LYS A 629 24.12 12.23 -0.69
C LYS A 629 23.38 10.93 -1.07
N ASN A 630 23.04 10.67 -2.33
CA ASN A 630 22.34 9.45 -2.75
C ASN A 630 23.28 8.25 -2.75
N ALA A 631 24.44 8.33 -3.40
CA ALA A 631 25.48 7.29 -3.33
C ALA A 631 25.93 7.00 -1.90
N THR A 632 26.16 8.05 -1.10
CA THR A 632 26.53 7.90 0.32
C THR A 632 25.42 7.19 1.11
N ASN A 633 24.16 7.63 0.96
CA ASN A 633 23.02 6.98 1.60
C ASN A 633 22.82 5.52 1.13
N HIS A 634 23.08 5.20 -0.14
CA HIS A 634 22.90 3.87 -0.70
C HIS A 634 23.87 2.83 -0.09
N LEU A 635 25.07 3.25 0.32
CA LEU A 635 26.11 2.32 0.78
C LEU A 635 26.40 2.35 2.29
N VAL A 636 26.18 3.48 2.98
CA VAL A 636 26.39 3.55 4.44
C VAL A 636 25.42 2.61 5.17
N GLY A 637 25.95 1.85 6.13
CA GLY A 637 25.24 0.79 6.86
C GLY A 637 25.34 -0.60 6.24
N LEU A 638 25.86 -0.75 5.02
CA LEU A 638 26.11 -2.08 4.43
C LEU A 638 27.19 -2.84 5.19
N ARG A 639 27.00 -4.16 5.33
CA ARG A 639 28.07 -5.07 5.73
C ARG A 639 28.92 -5.44 4.52
N VAL A 640 30.24 -5.36 4.70
CA VAL A 640 31.25 -5.69 3.70
C VAL A 640 32.27 -6.66 4.29
N ARG A 641 32.91 -7.46 3.45
CA ARG A 641 34.01 -8.35 3.84
C ARG A 641 35.30 -7.88 3.17
N ILE A 642 36.39 -7.94 3.92
CA ILE A 642 37.74 -7.63 3.43
C ILE A 642 38.25 -8.82 2.62
N LYS A 643 38.69 -8.57 1.38
CA LYS A 643 39.04 -9.61 0.39
C LYS A 643 40.45 -10.20 0.57
N TYR A 644 41.38 -9.42 1.10
CA TYR A 644 42.76 -9.84 1.38
C TYR A 644 42.96 -10.36 2.81
N ASN A 645 44.09 -11.02 3.06
CA ASN A 645 44.48 -11.49 4.40
C ASN A 645 45.30 -10.42 5.13
N ARG A 646 45.06 -10.26 6.43
CA ARG A 646 45.65 -9.22 7.28
C ARG A 646 46.61 -9.73 8.34
N ALA A 647 46.50 -10.99 8.74
CA ALA A 647 47.50 -11.62 9.61
C ALA A 647 48.78 -11.89 8.79
N LYS A 648 49.89 -11.25 9.16
CA LYS A 648 51.21 -11.55 8.60
C LYS A 648 51.58 -13.00 8.98
N SER A 649 52.47 -13.65 8.23
CA SER A 649 52.89 -15.04 8.52
C SER A 649 53.45 -15.21 9.94
N SER A 650 54.13 -14.17 10.44
CA SER A 650 54.65 -14.00 11.81
C SER A 650 53.60 -13.97 12.93
N ASP A 651 52.36 -13.58 12.63
CA ASP A 651 51.45 -13.12 13.69
C ASP A 651 50.86 -14.29 14.48
N LYS A 652 50.91 -14.21 15.81
CA LYS A 652 50.34 -15.26 16.69
C LYS A 652 48.81 -15.29 16.65
N ASP A 653 48.16 -14.14 16.44
CA ASP A 653 46.70 -14.03 16.30
C ASP A 653 46.29 -14.11 14.82
N LYS A 654 45.97 -15.32 14.35
CA LYS A 654 45.41 -15.51 13.00
C LYS A 654 43.93 -15.14 12.89
N SER A 655 43.22 -14.91 14.00
CA SER A 655 41.77 -14.65 13.96
C SER A 655 41.42 -13.30 13.32
N LEU A 656 42.41 -12.43 13.08
CA LEU A 656 42.28 -11.26 12.19
C LEU A 656 41.64 -11.62 10.84
N ASP A 657 41.86 -12.83 10.33
CA ASP A 657 41.31 -13.31 9.07
C ASP A 657 40.09 -14.24 9.20
N ASP A 658 39.53 -14.37 10.40
CA ASP A 658 38.19 -14.94 10.59
C ASP A 658 37.14 -14.10 9.84
N ASP A 659 36.14 -14.74 9.26
CA ASP A 659 35.01 -14.07 8.60
C ASP A 659 34.31 -13.04 9.52
N LYS A 660 34.21 -13.34 10.82
CA LYS A 660 33.69 -12.45 11.87
C LYS A 660 34.53 -11.17 12.05
N ARG A 661 35.86 -11.23 11.87
CA ARG A 661 36.77 -10.06 12.01
C ARG A 661 37.07 -9.38 10.67
N ARG A 662 36.92 -10.09 9.53
CA ARG A 662 36.94 -9.53 8.15
C ARG A 662 35.65 -8.85 7.76
N THR A 663 34.52 -9.25 8.32
CA THR A 663 33.25 -8.52 8.21
C THR A 663 33.34 -7.17 8.91
N LYS A 664 32.91 -6.12 8.20
CA LYS A 664 32.83 -4.72 8.64
C LYS A 664 31.49 -4.11 8.23
N THR A 665 31.24 -2.87 8.65
CA THR A 665 30.08 -2.08 8.24
C THR A 665 30.57 -0.74 7.71
N ILE A 666 30.09 -0.29 6.55
CA ILE A 666 30.42 1.02 5.99
C ILE A 666 29.84 2.11 6.88
N THR A 667 30.69 3.01 7.37
CA THR A 667 30.30 4.19 8.18
C THR A 667 30.48 5.51 7.43
N GLY A 668 31.18 5.51 6.29
CA GLY A 668 31.35 6.70 5.45
C GLY A 668 32.38 6.49 4.33
N PHE A 669 32.78 7.59 3.69
CA PHE A 669 33.73 7.64 2.57
C PHE A 669 34.70 8.81 2.75
N SER A 670 35.91 8.72 2.18
CA SER A 670 36.87 9.83 2.21
C SER A 670 36.53 10.90 1.16
N THR A 671 36.88 12.16 1.46
CA THR A 671 36.76 13.30 0.55
C THR A 671 37.94 13.44 -0.43
N THR A 672 38.98 12.63 -0.26
CA THR A 672 40.18 12.61 -1.10
C THR A 672 40.57 11.17 -1.45
N SER A 673 41.47 10.98 -2.41
CA SER A 673 41.94 9.64 -2.83
C SER A 673 42.80 8.95 -1.77
N ALA A 674 43.08 7.65 -1.94
CA ALA A 674 43.88 6.85 -1.01
C ALA A 674 45.32 7.38 -0.80
N ARG A 675 45.91 8.05 -1.80
CA ARG A 675 47.18 8.77 -1.70
C ARG A 675 47.14 10.02 -0.81
N ALA A 676 45.97 10.66 -0.70
CA ALA A 676 45.78 11.92 0.02
C ALA A 676 45.09 11.74 1.39
N THR A 677 44.27 10.70 1.54
CA THR A 677 43.67 10.30 2.81
C THR A 677 44.76 9.76 3.72
N LYS A 678 44.96 10.38 4.88
CA LYS A 678 45.94 9.96 5.90
C LYS A 678 45.28 9.44 7.17
N PHE A 679 46.02 8.61 7.90
CA PHE A 679 45.66 8.13 9.24
C PHE A 679 46.93 7.86 10.06
N GLU A 680 46.77 7.67 11.37
CA GLU A 680 47.87 7.30 12.25
C GLU A 680 48.13 5.78 12.21
N ASP A 681 49.33 5.38 11.80
CA ASP A 681 49.81 4.01 11.91
C ASP A 681 49.97 3.65 13.40
N MET A 682 49.17 2.71 13.92
CA MET A 682 49.20 2.30 15.33
C MET A 682 50.48 1.56 15.74
N GLU A 683 51.22 0.96 14.79
CA GLU A 683 52.53 0.34 15.07
C GLU A 683 53.63 1.42 15.19
N LYS A 684 53.58 2.45 14.33
CA LYS A 684 54.68 3.44 14.16
C LYS A 684 54.41 4.82 14.75
N LYS A 685 53.17 5.13 15.13
CA LYS A 685 52.68 6.45 15.59
C LYS A 685 53.01 7.58 14.62
N GLN A 686 52.78 7.34 13.33
CA GLN A 686 53.10 8.27 12.24
C GLN A 686 51.91 8.43 11.28
N GLN A 687 51.77 9.63 10.72
CA GLN A 687 50.73 9.94 9.73
C GLN A 687 51.13 9.46 8.33
N VAL A 688 50.52 8.36 7.88
CA VAL A 688 50.77 7.69 6.60
C VAL A 688 49.53 7.78 5.70
N SER A 689 49.70 7.75 4.37
CA SER A 689 48.53 7.65 3.49
C SER A 689 47.95 6.23 3.49
N VAL A 690 46.66 6.10 3.22
CA VAL A 690 45.99 4.79 3.11
C VAL A 690 46.63 3.96 1.99
N TRP A 691 47.05 4.59 0.89
CA TRP A 691 47.76 3.90 -0.18
C TRP A 691 49.14 3.40 0.25
N ASP A 692 49.99 4.25 0.83
CA ASP A 692 51.38 3.87 1.12
C ASP A 692 51.44 2.77 2.19
N PHE A 693 50.55 2.83 3.19
CA PHE A 693 50.40 1.77 4.18
C PHE A 693 49.91 0.46 3.56
N PHE A 694 48.91 0.50 2.67
CA PHE A 694 48.39 -0.70 2.00
C PHE A 694 49.44 -1.32 1.08
N HIS A 695 50.12 -0.51 0.27
CA HIS A 695 51.19 -0.95 -0.62
C HIS A 695 52.40 -1.56 0.14
N ALA A 696 52.74 -1.02 1.32
CA ALA A 696 53.83 -1.56 2.13
C ALA A 696 53.49 -2.87 2.85
N ASN A 697 52.23 -3.08 3.27
CA ASN A 697 51.82 -4.29 4.01
C ASN A 697 51.22 -5.39 3.12
N HIS A 698 50.62 -5.02 1.98
CA HIS A 698 49.89 -5.92 1.08
C HIS A 698 50.29 -5.68 -0.40
N PRO A 699 51.58 -5.82 -0.76
CA PRO A 699 52.08 -5.44 -2.08
C PRO A 699 51.48 -6.26 -3.23
N ALA A 700 51.13 -7.53 -2.99
CA ALA A 700 50.53 -8.41 -4.00
C ALA A 700 49.13 -7.92 -4.41
N GLU A 701 48.31 -7.51 -3.43
CA GLU A 701 46.97 -6.96 -3.66
C GLU A 701 47.03 -5.50 -4.13
N ALA A 702 47.95 -4.69 -3.61
CA ALA A 702 48.19 -3.32 -4.07
C ALA A 702 48.59 -3.26 -5.55
N SER A 703 49.32 -4.25 -6.08
CA SER A 703 49.64 -4.35 -7.51
C SER A 703 48.41 -4.47 -8.43
N ARG A 704 47.23 -4.77 -7.86
CA ARG A 704 45.95 -4.93 -8.56
C ARG A 704 44.93 -3.83 -8.24
N SER A 705 45.31 -2.84 -7.42
CA SER A 705 44.43 -1.78 -6.93
C SER A 705 44.78 -0.40 -7.48
N ASN A 706 43.79 0.48 -7.56
CA ASN A 706 44.00 1.86 -8.05
C ASN A 706 44.37 2.82 -6.90
N PRO A 707 45.52 3.51 -6.93
CA PRO A 707 45.92 4.48 -5.89
C PRO A 707 45.07 5.76 -5.84
N ASN A 708 44.34 6.06 -6.92
CA ASN A 708 43.56 7.31 -7.05
C ASN A 708 42.08 7.15 -6.64
N GLN A 709 41.63 5.96 -6.25
CA GLN A 709 40.27 5.76 -5.73
C GLN A 709 40.08 6.41 -4.35
N ILE A 710 38.83 6.73 -3.99
CA ILE A 710 38.48 7.13 -2.61
C ILE A 710 38.53 5.94 -1.65
N CYS A 711 38.58 6.19 -0.35
CA CYS A 711 38.57 5.17 0.70
C CYS A 711 37.17 4.98 1.29
N VAL A 712 36.88 3.76 1.73
CA VAL A 712 35.70 3.40 2.53
C VAL A 712 36.07 3.45 4.01
N ASN A 713 35.26 4.13 4.83
CA ASN A 713 35.39 4.11 6.28
C ASN A 713 34.55 2.95 6.86
N THR A 714 35.13 2.19 7.79
CA THR A 714 34.40 1.24 8.65
C THR A 714 34.71 1.43 10.14
N GLY A 715 35.33 2.56 10.50
CA GLY A 715 35.65 2.99 11.86
C GLY A 715 34.67 4.05 12.35
N SER A 716 35.11 4.92 13.27
CA SER A 716 34.29 6.06 13.69
C SER A 716 34.21 7.11 12.58
N THR A 717 33.15 7.92 12.62
CA THR A 717 33.05 9.15 11.81
C THR A 717 33.75 10.35 12.47
N ASP A 718 34.21 10.21 13.73
CA ASP A 718 34.96 11.26 14.41
C ASP A 718 36.29 11.55 13.66
N PRO A 719 36.71 12.81 13.56
CA PRO A 719 38.02 13.18 13.00
C PRO A 719 39.17 12.37 13.64
N GLY A 720 40.06 11.84 12.79
CA GLY A 720 41.20 11.02 13.20
C GLY A 720 40.88 9.56 13.62
N LYS A 721 39.60 9.17 13.80
CA LYS A 721 39.20 7.83 14.30
C LYS A 721 38.55 6.94 13.23
N GLY A 722 38.74 7.27 11.96
CA GLY A 722 38.32 6.44 10.82
C GLY A 722 39.17 5.18 10.68
N CYS A 723 38.60 4.14 10.07
CA CYS A 723 39.31 2.91 9.72
C CYS A 723 39.09 2.66 8.23
N TRP A 724 40.14 2.90 7.44
CA TRP A 724 40.04 3.09 5.99
C TRP A 724 40.47 1.86 5.20
N TYR A 725 39.70 1.54 4.16
CA TYR A 725 39.96 0.44 3.22
C TYR A 725 39.72 0.88 1.78
N LEU A 726 40.35 0.21 0.81
CA LEU A 726 40.10 0.45 -0.61
C LEU A 726 38.78 -0.23 -1.06
N PRO A 727 37.89 0.45 -1.82
CA PRO A 727 36.65 -0.11 -2.35
C PRO A 727 36.78 -1.39 -3.19
N ASP A 728 37.89 -1.60 -3.89
CA ASP A 728 38.17 -2.80 -4.69
C ASP A 728 38.64 -4.00 -3.83
N GLN A 729 39.05 -3.73 -2.58
CA GLN A 729 39.43 -4.71 -1.56
C GLN A 729 38.29 -5.06 -0.59
N LEU A 730 37.08 -4.56 -0.85
CA LEU A 730 35.87 -4.83 -0.09
C LEU A 730 34.77 -5.41 -0.98
N GLU A 731 34.17 -6.54 -0.57
CA GLU A 731 32.99 -7.13 -1.20
C GLU A 731 31.74 -6.87 -0.34
N VAL A 732 30.60 -6.53 -0.97
CA VAL A 732 29.31 -6.43 -0.26
C VAL A 732 28.77 -7.83 0.00
N LEU A 733 28.42 -8.13 1.26
CA LEU A 733 27.91 -9.45 1.63
C LEU A 733 26.49 -9.70 1.08
N PRO A 734 26.16 -10.93 0.67
CA PRO A 734 24.82 -11.29 0.19
C PRO A 734 23.76 -11.24 1.30
N GLY A 735 22.49 -11.37 0.91
CA GLY A 735 21.35 -11.42 1.84
C GLY A 735 21.01 -10.11 2.53
N GLN A 736 21.51 -8.98 2.02
CA GLN A 736 21.22 -7.65 2.56
C GLN A 736 20.06 -7.03 1.79
N ILE A 737 18.92 -6.86 2.46
CA ILE A 737 17.69 -6.28 1.91
C ILE A 737 17.79 -4.74 1.79
N TYR A 738 17.34 -4.21 0.65
CA TYR A 738 17.18 -2.77 0.42
C TYR A 738 15.90 -2.27 1.12
N ARG A 739 16.04 -1.29 2.04
CA ARG A 739 14.93 -0.84 2.92
C ARG A 739 14.36 0.55 2.61
N ARG A 740 14.83 1.24 1.56
CA ARG A 740 14.24 2.52 1.11
C ARG A 740 13.36 2.30 -0.13
N THR A 741 12.67 3.35 -0.57
CA THR A 741 11.87 3.30 -1.80
C THR A 741 12.77 3.34 -3.04
N LEU A 742 12.45 2.53 -4.06
CA LEU A 742 13.34 2.27 -5.21
C LEU A 742 13.49 3.49 -6.14
N ASP A 743 12.50 4.37 -6.14
CA ASP A 743 12.50 5.67 -6.83
C ASP A 743 13.64 6.60 -6.38
N THR A 744 14.15 6.43 -5.14
CA THR A 744 15.33 7.16 -4.65
C THR A 744 16.65 6.71 -5.25
N VAL A 745 16.69 5.58 -5.96
CA VAL A 745 17.85 5.16 -6.78
C VAL A 745 17.56 5.40 -8.26
N HIS A 746 16.45 4.89 -8.78
CA HIS A 746 16.03 5.18 -10.15
C HIS A 746 14.51 5.08 -10.33
N ARG A 747 13.93 6.10 -10.95
CA ARG A 747 12.48 6.28 -11.16
C ARG A 747 11.74 5.05 -11.71
N ASP A 748 12.36 4.30 -12.62
CA ASP A 748 11.68 3.24 -13.36
C ASP A 748 11.78 1.86 -12.67
N MET A 749 12.64 1.71 -11.65
CA MET A 749 12.80 0.46 -10.88
C MET A 749 11.52 0.01 -10.18
N THR A 750 10.67 0.94 -9.75
CA THR A 750 9.36 0.60 -9.16
C THR A 750 8.47 -0.10 -10.18
N GLY A 751 8.52 0.31 -11.46
CA GLY A 751 7.79 -0.32 -12.56
C GLY A 751 8.32 -1.73 -12.85
N GLU A 752 9.63 -1.89 -12.96
CA GLU A 752 10.27 -3.20 -13.13
C GLU A 752 9.98 -4.17 -11.98
N MET A 753 9.85 -3.66 -10.75
CA MET A 753 9.58 -4.46 -9.56
C MET A 753 8.14 -4.98 -9.57
N ILE A 754 7.20 -4.12 -9.97
CA ILE A 754 5.81 -4.51 -10.27
C ILE A 754 5.83 -5.57 -11.37
N THR A 755 6.51 -5.38 -12.49
CA THR A 755 6.60 -6.38 -13.58
C THR A 755 7.22 -7.71 -13.14
N PHE A 756 8.18 -7.71 -12.21
CA PHE A 756 8.78 -8.95 -11.68
C PHE A 756 7.85 -9.69 -10.70
N ALA A 757 7.14 -8.96 -9.84
CA ALA A 757 6.19 -9.51 -8.87
C ALA A 757 4.81 -9.85 -9.48
N SER A 758 4.47 -9.29 -10.64
CA SER A 758 3.24 -9.57 -11.37
C SER A 758 3.22 -11.00 -11.92
N LYS A 759 2.46 -11.87 -11.27
CA LYS A 759 2.30 -13.28 -11.65
C LYS A 759 0.83 -13.66 -11.86
N LYS A 760 0.56 -14.46 -12.90
CA LYS A 760 -0.74 -15.09 -13.12
C LYS A 760 -1.01 -16.11 -11.99
N PRO A 761 -2.27 -16.38 -11.61
CA PRO A 761 -2.60 -17.33 -10.54
C PRO A 761 -1.98 -18.72 -10.71
N ALA A 762 -1.94 -19.26 -11.94
CA ALA A 762 -1.35 -20.57 -12.23
C ALA A 762 0.19 -20.59 -12.05
N GLU A 763 0.89 -19.55 -12.53
CA GLU A 763 2.33 -19.38 -12.28
C GLU A 763 2.62 -19.28 -10.77
N ASN A 764 1.81 -18.51 -10.05
CA ASN A 764 1.97 -18.30 -8.62
C ASN A 764 1.76 -19.60 -7.83
N ARG A 765 0.71 -20.36 -8.15
CA ARG A 765 0.45 -21.69 -7.59
C ARG A 765 1.62 -22.65 -7.84
N SER A 766 2.05 -22.79 -9.09
CA SER A 766 3.19 -23.65 -9.46
C SER A 766 4.47 -23.25 -8.73
N THR A 767 4.69 -21.95 -8.53
CA THR A 767 5.83 -21.42 -7.77
C THR A 767 5.76 -21.82 -6.29
N ILE A 768 4.61 -21.69 -5.63
CA ILE A 768 4.43 -22.09 -4.23
C ILE A 768 4.55 -23.62 -4.06
N GLU A 769 3.85 -24.41 -4.90
CA GLU A 769 3.87 -25.88 -4.82
C GLU A 769 5.25 -26.48 -5.11
N ARG A 770 5.98 -25.97 -6.12
CA ARG A 770 7.25 -26.55 -6.59
C ARG A 770 8.49 -25.97 -5.92
N ILE A 771 8.51 -24.66 -5.67
CA ILE A 771 9.69 -23.94 -5.15
C ILE A 771 9.47 -23.58 -3.67
N GLY A 772 8.30 -23.04 -3.32
CA GLY A 772 7.98 -22.59 -1.96
C GLY A 772 8.01 -23.70 -0.92
N LEU A 773 7.21 -24.75 -1.10
CA LEU A 773 7.21 -25.90 -0.18
C LEU A 773 8.61 -26.53 -0.05
N THR A 774 9.32 -26.70 -1.16
CA THR A 774 10.68 -27.26 -1.22
C THR A 774 11.69 -26.42 -0.43
N ALA A 775 11.58 -25.09 -0.46
CA ALA A 775 12.39 -24.17 0.33
C ALA A 775 12.03 -24.19 1.82
N LEU A 776 10.76 -24.41 2.16
CA LEU A 776 10.29 -24.55 3.54
C LEU A 776 10.59 -25.95 4.15
N GLY A 777 11.12 -26.89 3.37
CA GLY A 777 11.30 -28.29 3.80
C GLY A 777 10.00 -29.12 3.81
N LEU A 778 8.94 -28.60 3.17
CA LEU A 778 7.59 -29.18 3.11
C LEU A 778 7.27 -29.81 1.74
N GLY A 779 8.28 -29.98 0.87
CA GLY A 779 8.12 -30.56 -0.46
C GLY A 779 7.68 -32.03 -0.42
N ARG A 780 6.89 -32.47 -1.42
CA ARG A 780 6.28 -33.83 -1.47
C ARG A 780 7.25 -34.99 -1.30
N THR A 781 8.50 -34.83 -1.72
CA THR A 781 9.57 -35.86 -1.67
C THR A 781 10.54 -35.67 -0.50
N GLN A 782 10.33 -34.66 0.35
CA GLN A 782 11.22 -34.32 1.48
C GLN A 782 10.64 -34.84 2.80
N GLN A 783 11.54 -35.23 3.71
CA GLN A 783 11.17 -35.51 5.09
C GLN A 783 11.01 -34.17 5.84
N GLN A 784 9.82 -33.85 6.35
CA GLN A 784 9.54 -32.56 7.02
C GLN A 784 10.50 -32.28 8.19
N PRO A 785 10.84 -31.02 8.50
CA PRO A 785 11.85 -30.66 9.50
C PRO A 785 11.69 -31.38 10.84
N ALA A 786 12.80 -31.80 11.45
CA ALA A 786 12.81 -32.61 12.67
C ALA A 786 12.01 -31.95 13.82
N VAL A 787 12.05 -30.63 13.93
CA VAL A 787 11.24 -29.80 14.85
C VAL A 787 9.72 -30.04 14.72
N LEU A 788 9.18 -30.16 13.50
CA LEU A 788 7.76 -30.42 13.29
C LEU A 788 7.41 -31.86 13.70
N ARG A 789 8.24 -32.83 13.32
CA ARG A 789 8.07 -34.24 13.70
C ARG A 789 8.17 -34.44 15.22
N GLY A 790 9.11 -33.76 15.88
CA GLY A 790 9.32 -33.77 17.32
C GLY A 790 8.16 -33.15 18.10
N SER A 791 7.56 -32.06 17.59
CA SER A 791 6.32 -31.48 18.14
C SER A 791 5.05 -32.26 17.79
N GLY A 792 5.13 -33.26 16.90
CA GLY A 792 3.98 -34.04 16.43
C GLY A 792 3.07 -33.29 15.46
N ILE A 793 3.61 -32.25 14.81
CA ILE A 793 2.94 -31.41 13.83
C ILE A 793 3.32 -31.91 12.43
N ALA A 794 2.32 -32.12 11.57
CA ALA A 794 2.51 -32.53 10.17
C ALA A 794 1.73 -31.59 9.25
N ILE A 795 2.37 -31.12 8.18
CA ILE A 795 1.78 -30.14 7.24
C ILE A 795 1.53 -30.81 5.89
N SER A 796 0.37 -30.57 5.29
CA SER A 796 0.04 -31.03 3.94
C SER A 796 0.99 -30.43 2.90
N SER A 797 1.49 -31.26 1.99
CA SER A 797 2.20 -30.82 0.77
C SER A 797 1.26 -30.57 -0.42
N ASN A 798 -0.05 -30.59 -0.17
CA ASN A 798 -1.12 -30.28 -1.13
C ASN A 798 -1.90 -29.04 -0.66
N MET A 799 -2.08 -28.10 -1.59
CA MET A 799 -2.96 -26.94 -1.40
C MET A 799 -4.41 -27.37 -1.16
N MET A 800 -5.13 -26.64 -0.31
CA MET A 800 -6.51 -26.96 0.05
C MET A 800 -7.50 -26.48 -1.00
N SER A 801 -8.38 -27.40 -1.41
CA SER A 801 -9.60 -27.08 -2.13
C SER A 801 -10.67 -26.59 -1.14
N VAL A 802 -11.36 -25.50 -1.47
CA VAL A 802 -12.43 -24.90 -0.66
C VAL A 802 -13.66 -24.64 -1.52
N PRO A 803 -14.89 -24.71 -0.97
CA PRO A 803 -16.08 -24.24 -1.66
C PRO A 803 -16.02 -22.72 -1.85
N PHE A 804 -16.58 -22.22 -2.95
CA PHE A 804 -16.78 -20.79 -3.18
C PHE A 804 -18.20 -20.51 -3.67
N ARG A 805 -18.60 -19.24 -3.62
CA ARG A 805 -19.84 -18.72 -4.20
C ARG A 805 -19.54 -17.58 -5.16
N ARG A 806 -20.33 -17.42 -6.22
CA ARG A 806 -20.32 -16.23 -7.08
C ARG A 806 -21.53 -15.34 -6.76
N ILE A 807 -21.27 -14.20 -6.13
CA ILE A 807 -22.27 -13.14 -6.01
C ILE A 807 -22.56 -12.58 -7.41
N GLN A 808 -23.82 -12.29 -7.72
CA GLN A 808 -24.18 -11.66 -8.99
C GLN A 808 -23.78 -10.18 -9.00
N SER A 809 -23.29 -9.69 -10.14
CA SER A 809 -22.97 -8.27 -10.31
C SER A 809 -24.27 -7.44 -10.28
N PRO A 810 -24.34 -6.35 -9.48
CA PRO A 810 -25.56 -5.56 -9.35
C PRO A 810 -25.85 -4.75 -10.62
N THR A 811 -27.09 -4.26 -10.74
CA THR A 811 -27.48 -3.41 -11.87
C THR A 811 -26.95 -1.99 -11.69
N ILE A 812 -26.29 -1.44 -12.72
CA ILE A 812 -25.82 -0.06 -12.76
C ILE A 812 -26.84 0.80 -13.49
N GLN A 813 -27.34 1.85 -12.83
CA GLN A 813 -28.32 2.78 -13.36
C GLN A 813 -27.63 4.11 -13.72
N TYR A 814 -27.58 4.41 -15.01
CA TYR A 814 -27.35 5.76 -15.54
C TYR A 814 -28.70 6.45 -15.79
N ARG A 815 -28.73 7.75 -16.13
CA ARG A 815 -29.99 8.53 -16.23
C ARG A 815 -31.02 7.95 -17.22
N SER A 816 -30.57 7.23 -18.25
CA SER A 816 -31.42 6.73 -19.34
C SER A 816 -31.28 5.24 -19.62
N GLN A 817 -30.38 4.52 -18.93
CA GLN A 817 -30.08 3.12 -19.21
C GLN A 817 -29.74 2.35 -17.92
N ARG A 818 -30.02 1.05 -17.94
CA ARG A 818 -29.58 0.06 -16.95
C ARG A 818 -28.57 -0.87 -17.60
N ILE A 819 -27.50 -1.21 -16.87
CA ILE A 819 -26.46 -2.13 -17.33
C ILE A 819 -26.33 -3.27 -16.32
N THR A 820 -26.31 -4.51 -16.81
CA THR A 820 -26.38 -5.76 -16.02
C THR A 820 -25.26 -6.73 -16.42
N ASN A 821 -25.08 -7.82 -15.65
CA ASN A 821 -24.16 -8.93 -15.97
C ASN A 821 -22.69 -8.49 -16.20
N LEU A 822 -22.20 -7.59 -15.34
CA LEU A 822 -20.95 -6.86 -15.54
C LEU A 822 -19.71 -7.53 -14.92
N SER A 823 -18.64 -7.64 -15.70
CA SER A 823 -17.26 -7.64 -15.19
C SER A 823 -16.65 -6.22 -15.21
N SER A 824 -16.99 -5.46 -16.24
CA SER A 824 -16.64 -4.05 -16.45
C SER A 824 -17.74 -3.38 -17.29
N TRP A 825 -17.90 -2.06 -17.20
CA TRP A 825 -18.84 -1.29 -18.02
C TRP A 825 -18.18 -0.07 -18.66
N THR A 826 -18.96 0.74 -19.37
CA THR A 826 -18.48 1.92 -20.09
C THR A 826 -19.42 3.11 -19.90
N THR A 827 -18.86 4.32 -19.96
CA THR A 827 -19.60 5.59 -20.06
C THR A 827 -19.99 5.94 -21.50
N ARG A 828 -19.58 5.16 -22.51
CA ARG A 828 -19.98 5.39 -23.91
C ARG A 828 -21.51 5.38 -24.02
N ASN A 829 -22.05 6.44 -24.61
CA ASN A 829 -23.49 6.69 -24.79
C ASN A 829 -24.31 6.76 -23.49
N GLN A 830 -23.65 6.93 -22.32
CA GLN A 830 -24.31 7.08 -21.03
C GLN A 830 -24.47 8.54 -20.62
N ASN A 831 -25.64 8.86 -20.05
CA ASN A 831 -25.89 10.15 -19.40
C ASN A 831 -25.76 9.99 -17.88
N PHE A 832 -24.95 10.84 -17.24
CA PHE A 832 -24.82 10.85 -15.77
C PHE A 832 -26.18 11.08 -15.08
N VAL A 833 -26.39 10.37 -13.98
CA VAL A 833 -27.64 10.37 -13.18
C VAL A 833 -28.08 11.79 -12.85
N ASN A 834 -27.15 12.62 -12.37
CA ASN A 834 -27.40 14.04 -12.11
C ASN A 834 -26.34 14.93 -12.79
N THR A 835 -26.79 16.09 -13.27
CA THR A 835 -25.96 17.17 -13.83
C THR A 835 -26.53 18.56 -13.47
N GLN A 836 -27.22 18.67 -12.33
CA GLN A 836 -27.90 19.90 -11.85
C GLN A 836 -26.91 21.03 -11.55
N ASN A 837 -25.84 20.74 -10.80
CA ASN A 837 -24.79 21.71 -10.54
C ASN A 837 -23.99 21.95 -11.83
N LYS A 838 -23.73 23.22 -12.14
CA LYS A 838 -23.12 23.67 -13.40
C LYS A 838 -21.86 24.47 -13.16
N LEU A 839 -20.98 24.49 -14.16
CA LEU A 839 -19.78 25.31 -14.22
C LEU A 839 -19.89 26.19 -15.46
N TYR A 840 -19.69 27.50 -15.32
CA TYR A 840 -19.85 28.46 -16.41
C TYR A 840 -18.50 28.96 -16.93
N LYS A 841 -17.54 29.20 -16.04
CA LYS A 841 -16.19 29.66 -16.34
C LYS A 841 -15.16 28.62 -15.90
N GLY A 842 -14.24 28.26 -16.78
CA GLY A 842 -13.13 27.36 -16.47
C GLY A 842 -11.80 27.94 -16.92
N VAL A 843 -10.75 27.66 -16.15
CA VAL A 843 -9.38 28.04 -16.51
C VAL A 843 -8.55 26.77 -16.65
N ILE A 844 -7.97 26.57 -17.83
CA ILE A 844 -7.06 25.47 -18.14
C ILE A 844 -5.66 26.03 -18.37
N PHE A 845 -4.72 25.72 -17.50
CA PHE A 845 -3.39 26.34 -17.53
C PHE A 845 -2.25 25.32 -17.61
N THR A 846 -1.20 25.67 -18.35
CA THR A 846 0.03 24.86 -18.40
C THR A 846 0.88 25.10 -17.16
N TYR A 847 1.29 24.04 -16.46
CA TYR A 847 2.41 24.10 -15.52
C TYR A 847 3.73 23.99 -16.31
N ALA A 848 4.39 25.11 -16.56
CA ALA A 848 5.60 25.19 -17.39
C ALA A 848 6.80 25.75 -16.59
N PRO A 849 7.58 24.90 -15.88
CA PRO A 849 8.78 25.35 -15.17
C PRO A 849 9.84 25.88 -16.16
N THR A 850 10.00 25.22 -17.31
CA THR A 850 10.96 25.56 -18.38
C THR A 850 10.28 26.05 -19.65
N ALA A 851 9.41 27.06 -19.47
CA ALA A 851 8.96 28.03 -20.48
C ALA A 851 8.22 27.55 -21.76
N THR A 852 8.15 26.25 -22.04
CA THR A 852 7.51 25.67 -23.24
C THR A 852 6.02 25.37 -23.02
N ARG A 853 5.18 25.77 -23.99
CA ARG A 853 3.76 25.38 -24.06
C ARG A 853 3.67 24.00 -24.74
N PRO A 854 2.87 23.05 -24.24
CA PRO A 854 2.65 21.77 -24.92
C PRO A 854 2.07 22.03 -26.31
N SER A 855 2.67 21.39 -27.32
CA SER A 855 2.41 21.62 -28.75
C SER A 855 0.94 21.44 -29.13
N ASN A 856 0.20 20.59 -28.41
CA ASN A 856 -1.21 20.29 -28.67
C ASN A 856 -2.20 20.80 -27.59
N MET A 857 -1.94 21.95 -26.95
CA MET A 857 -2.90 22.54 -25.98
C MET A 857 -4.31 22.72 -26.59
N ASN A 858 -4.40 23.04 -27.89
CA ASN A 858 -5.70 23.24 -28.55
C ASN A 858 -6.47 21.90 -28.70
N GLY A 859 -5.78 20.79 -29.01
CA GLY A 859 -6.37 19.46 -29.02
C GLY A 859 -6.78 18.98 -27.64
N VAL A 860 -5.98 19.30 -26.60
CA VAL A 860 -6.34 19.05 -25.19
C VAL A 860 -7.65 19.76 -24.82
N MET A 861 -7.80 21.05 -25.16
CA MET A 861 -9.04 21.79 -24.95
C MET A 861 -10.22 21.19 -25.73
N ALA A 862 -10.01 20.79 -26.98
CA ALA A 862 -11.06 20.21 -27.82
C ALA A 862 -11.52 18.84 -27.27
N ALA A 863 -10.60 17.98 -26.85
CA ALA A 863 -10.91 16.71 -26.20
C ALA A 863 -11.65 16.91 -24.86
N PHE A 864 -11.22 17.89 -24.05
CA PHE A 864 -11.90 18.24 -22.80
C PHE A 864 -13.33 18.72 -23.06
N LYS A 865 -13.55 19.63 -24.02
CA LYS A 865 -14.89 20.11 -24.40
C LYS A 865 -15.79 19.00 -25.00
N ARG A 866 -15.23 18.01 -25.70
CA ARG A 866 -15.99 16.85 -26.22
C ARG A 866 -16.47 15.91 -25.11
N VAL A 867 -15.62 15.62 -24.12
CA VAL A 867 -15.87 14.56 -23.13
C VAL A 867 -16.45 15.11 -21.81
N ILE A 868 -16.40 16.44 -21.60
CA ILE A 868 -17.03 17.13 -20.47
C ILE A 868 -18.09 18.11 -21.02
N PRO A 869 -19.22 17.61 -21.58
CA PRO A 869 -20.31 18.43 -22.12
C PRO A 869 -21.20 19.03 -20.99
N MET A 870 -20.59 19.48 -19.90
CA MET A 870 -21.26 19.88 -18.65
C MET A 870 -21.86 21.29 -18.72
N ASN A 871 -22.77 21.51 -19.68
CA ASN A 871 -23.45 22.79 -19.94
C ASN A 871 -22.57 23.90 -20.56
N GLY A 872 -21.61 23.55 -21.42
CA GLY A 872 -20.97 24.52 -22.32
C GLY A 872 -19.93 25.46 -21.71
N ILE A 873 -19.30 25.06 -20.59
CA ILE A 873 -18.27 25.82 -19.86
C ILE A 873 -17.26 26.59 -20.74
N ASP A 874 -17.11 27.88 -20.46
CA ASP A 874 -16.11 28.76 -21.08
C ASP A 874 -14.71 28.47 -20.51
N LEU A 875 -14.04 27.49 -21.13
CA LEU A 875 -12.66 27.11 -20.81
C LEU A 875 -11.65 28.04 -21.49
N ARG A 876 -11.01 28.89 -20.68
CA ARG A 876 -9.98 29.85 -21.10
C ARG A 876 -8.57 29.26 -20.90
N PRO A 877 -7.73 29.21 -21.96
CA PRO A 877 -6.39 28.66 -21.85
C PRO A 877 -5.39 29.69 -21.34
N GLN A 878 -4.55 29.31 -20.36
CA GLN A 878 -3.47 30.14 -19.86
C GLN A 878 -2.12 29.43 -19.81
N VAL A 879 -1.04 30.20 -19.75
CA VAL A 879 0.35 29.71 -19.64
C VAL A 879 0.99 30.32 -18.41
N VAL A 880 1.09 29.53 -17.33
CA VAL A 880 1.63 29.99 -16.06
C VAL A 880 3.13 29.66 -16.00
N ARG A 881 3.94 30.70 -15.82
CA ARG A 881 5.40 30.64 -15.69
C ARG A 881 5.79 30.81 -14.23
N GLY A 882 7.02 30.42 -13.86
CA GLY A 882 7.51 30.59 -12.48
C GLY A 882 7.15 29.46 -11.52
N GLY A 883 6.86 28.26 -12.03
CA GLY A 883 6.67 27.04 -11.23
C GLY A 883 5.59 27.18 -10.16
N VAL A 884 5.89 26.71 -8.95
CA VAL A 884 4.97 26.75 -7.79
C VAL A 884 4.58 28.17 -7.41
N ALA A 885 5.54 29.09 -7.31
CA ALA A 885 5.29 30.47 -6.89
C ALA A 885 4.41 31.23 -7.90
N GLY A 886 4.69 31.08 -9.21
CA GLY A 886 3.85 31.64 -10.27
C GLY A 886 2.45 31.00 -10.33
N THR A 887 2.34 29.70 -10.06
CA THR A 887 1.04 29.02 -9.91
C THR A 887 0.25 29.60 -8.74
N ALA A 888 0.89 29.85 -7.59
CA ALA A 888 0.25 30.48 -6.45
C ALA A 888 -0.23 31.91 -6.75
N ALA A 889 0.61 32.73 -7.38
CA ALA A 889 0.25 34.09 -7.77
C ALA A 889 -0.92 34.12 -8.77
N PHE A 890 -0.92 33.22 -9.75
CA PHE A 890 -2.00 33.10 -10.74
C PHE A 890 -3.34 32.69 -10.12
N LEU A 891 -3.33 31.65 -9.28
CA LEU A 891 -4.54 31.14 -8.61
C LEU A 891 -5.17 32.18 -7.67
N LYS A 892 -4.34 32.98 -6.99
CA LYS A 892 -4.79 34.07 -6.09
C LYS A 892 -5.09 35.38 -6.83
N GLY A 893 -4.79 35.46 -8.13
CA GLY A 893 -5.10 36.59 -9.00
C GLY A 893 -6.56 36.62 -9.50
N PRO A 894 -6.97 37.66 -10.26
CA PRO A 894 -8.36 37.85 -10.67
C PRO A 894 -8.93 36.70 -11.52
N GLU A 895 -8.13 36.08 -12.39
CA GLU A 895 -8.59 34.95 -13.22
C GLU A 895 -8.83 33.68 -12.40
N GLY A 896 -7.87 33.28 -11.55
CA GLY A 896 -8.04 32.15 -10.64
C GLY A 896 -9.20 32.35 -9.66
N LYS A 897 -9.42 33.59 -9.20
CA LYS A 897 -10.56 33.99 -8.37
C LYS A 897 -11.91 33.99 -9.11
N SER A 898 -11.95 34.20 -10.42
CA SER A 898 -13.20 34.28 -11.21
C SER A 898 -13.59 33.02 -12.02
N ALA A 899 -12.74 31.99 -12.04
CA ALA A 899 -13.07 30.67 -12.60
C ALA A 899 -13.85 29.78 -11.62
N ASP A 900 -14.79 28.98 -12.11
CA ASP A 900 -15.51 27.98 -11.31
C ASP A 900 -14.74 26.64 -11.24
N LEU A 901 -13.97 26.33 -12.29
CA LEU A 901 -13.15 25.14 -12.43
C LEU A 901 -11.69 25.49 -12.76
N LEU A 902 -10.74 24.84 -12.07
CA LEU A 902 -9.30 25.03 -12.26
C LEU A 902 -8.63 23.74 -12.75
N VAL A 903 -8.06 23.75 -13.96
CA VAL A 903 -7.44 22.58 -14.61
C VAL A 903 -5.95 22.84 -14.85
N MET A 904 -5.08 22.13 -14.13
CA MET A 904 -3.63 22.17 -14.37
C MET A 904 -3.24 21.11 -15.40
N VAL A 905 -2.57 21.52 -16.48
CA VAL A 905 -2.01 20.63 -17.51
C VAL A 905 -0.50 20.53 -17.34
N LEU A 906 -0.04 19.29 -17.18
CA LEU A 906 1.35 18.92 -16.98
C LEU A 906 1.96 18.49 -18.32
N SER A 907 3.19 18.95 -18.60
CA SER A 907 3.94 18.58 -19.79
C SER A 907 5.20 17.83 -19.34
N GLY A 908 5.15 16.49 -19.35
CA GLY A 908 6.18 15.64 -18.76
C GLY A 908 5.97 15.31 -17.27
N PRO A 909 6.98 14.74 -16.59
CA PRO A 909 6.86 14.20 -15.24
C PRO A 909 6.58 15.29 -14.19
N THR A 910 5.68 14.98 -13.27
CA THR A 910 5.19 15.92 -12.24
C THR A 910 6.00 15.80 -10.96
N THR A 911 6.48 16.92 -10.40
CA THR A 911 7.03 16.90 -9.03
C THR A 911 5.89 16.80 -8.01
N ARG A 912 6.07 16.01 -6.96
CA ARG A 912 5.08 15.88 -5.88
C ARG A 912 4.80 17.22 -5.20
N GLU A 913 5.84 18.04 -5.05
CA GLU A 913 5.78 19.45 -4.66
C GLU A 913 4.75 20.26 -5.47
N ALA A 914 4.80 20.21 -6.80
CA ALA A 914 3.91 20.99 -7.66
C ALA A 914 2.46 20.52 -7.54
N TYR A 915 2.24 19.20 -7.50
CA TYR A 915 0.91 18.63 -7.32
C TYR A 915 0.31 18.97 -5.95
N ALA A 916 1.07 18.77 -4.87
CA ALA A 916 0.62 19.05 -3.51
C ALA A 916 0.39 20.54 -3.26
N SER A 917 1.27 21.42 -3.76
CA SER A 917 1.09 22.87 -3.65
C SER A 917 -0.13 23.37 -4.41
N PHE A 918 -0.40 22.82 -5.61
CA PHE A 918 -1.64 23.09 -6.35
C PHE A 918 -2.87 22.68 -5.54
N ARG A 919 -2.87 21.48 -4.94
CA ARG A 919 -3.98 21.00 -4.09
C ARG A 919 -4.18 21.88 -2.86
N SER A 920 -3.13 22.21 -2.10
CA SER A 920 -3.23 23.13 -0.96
C SER A 920 -3.89 24.46 -1.35
N ILE A 921 -3.43 25.10 -2.41
CA ILE A 921 -3.94 26.44 -2.77
C ILE A 921 -5.39 26.36 -3.27
N VAL A 922 -5.73 25.35 -4.07
CA VAL A 922 -7.08 25.27 -4.66
C VAL A 922 -8.12 24.69 -3.71
N ASP A 923 -7.75 23.69 -2.91
CA ASP A 923 -8.67 23.02 -1.98
C ASP A 923 -8.77 23.79 -0.64
N GLN A 924 -7.66 24.34 -0.12
CA GLN A 924 -7.65 25.07 1.17
C GLN A 924 -7.95 26.57 1.03
N GLU A 925 -7.31 27.27 0.09
CA GLU A 925 -7.45 28.75 -0.01
C GLU A 925 -8.53 29.20 -1.01
N CYS A 926 -8.69 28.52 -2.15
CA CYS A 926 -9.68 28.92 -3.16
C CYS A 926 -11.06 28.27 -2.92
N GLY A 927 -11.07 27.04 -2.40
CA GLY A 927 -12.29 26.25 -2.21
C GLY A 927 -13.02 25.88 -3.50
N LYS A 928 -12.28 25.41 -4.51
CA LYS A 928 -12.83 25.20 -5.88
C LYS A 928 -12.64 23.79 -6.42
N PRO A 929 -13.63 23.28 -7.20
CA PRO A 929 -13.46 22.11 -8.06
C PRO A 929 -12.21 22.24 -8.95
N SER A 930 -11.42 21.16 -9.04
CA SER A 930 -10.14 21.20 -9.75
C SER A 930 -9.68 19.86 -10.32
N LEU A 931 -9.02 19.90 -11.47
CA LEU A 931 -8.39 18.75 -12.14
C LEU A 931 -6.90 18.97 -12.38
N VAL A 932 -6.20 17.85 -12.58
CA VAL A 932 -4.79 17.80 -12.97
C VAL A 932 -4.66 16.75 -14.07
N LEU A 933 -4.12 17.13 -15.22
CA LEU A 933 -4.07 16.31 -16.44
C LEU A 933 -2.64 16.20 -16.99
N ASN A 934 -2.30 15.04 -17.55
CA ASN A 934 -1.02 14.81 -18.23
C ASN A 934 -1.19 14.99 -19.76
N ALA A 935 -0.48 15.95 -20.35
CA ALA A 935 -0.52 16.23 -21.79
C ALA A 935 -0.10 15.03 -22.65
N ASP A 936 0.77 14.16 -22.13
CA ASP A 936 1.25 12.99 -22.87
C ASP A 936 0.19 11.89 -23.01
N THR A 937 -0.73 11.79 -22.04
CA THR A 937 -1.86 10.82 -22.05
C THR A 937 -3.07 11.31 -22.86
N MET A 938 -3.03 12.55 -23.38
CA MET A 938 -4.14 13.19 -24.11
C MET A 938 -3.92 13.25 -25.64
N LYS A 939 -3.03 12.41 -26.19
CA LYS A 939 -2.61 12.48 -27.60
C LYS A 939 -3.49 11.73 -28.60
N ASP A 940 -4.23 10.70 -28.16
CA ASP A 940 -4.98 9.80 -29.06
C ASP A 940 -6.48 10.11 -29.24
N LYS A 941 -7.04 9.50 -30.30
CA LYS A 941 -8.26 9.95 -31.00
C LYS A 941 -9.57 9.86 -30.19
N ASP A 942 -10.38 10.91 -30.36
CA ASP A 942 -11.84 11.10 -30.23
C ASP A 942 -12.69 10.48 -29.11
N GLN A 943 -12.38 9.31 -28.55
CA GLN A 943 -13.09 8.74 -27.39
C GLN A 943 -12.11 8.14 -26.37
N ASN A 944 -11.12 8.92 -25.94
CA ASN A 944 -10.10 8.50 -24.98
C ASN A 944 -10.70 8.21 -23.59
N PRO A 945 -10.62 6.96 -23.06
CA PRO A 945 -11.14 6.60 -21.73
C PRO A 945 -10.56 7.43 -20.58
N TYR A 946 -9.33 7.93 -20.71
CA TYR A 946 -8.71 8.85 -19.75
C TYR A 946 -9.54 10.12 -19.55
N MET A 947 -10.09 10.69 -20.62
CA MET A 947 -10.93 11.88 -20.53
C MET A 947 -12.30 11.54 -19.92
N ALA A 948 -12.84 10.36 -20.18
CA ALA A 948 -14.13 9.94 -19.64
C ALA A 948 -14.07 9.73 -18.11
N GLY A 949 -13.00 9.10 -17.60
CA GLY A 949 -12.74 9.01 -16.16
C GLY A 949 -12.52 10.37 -15.50
N ASN A 950 -11.88 11.32 -16.20
CA ASN A 950 -11.75 12.70 -15.71
C ASN A 950 -13.10 13.46 -15.73
N ALA A 951 -13.99 13.19 -16.68
CA ALA A 951 -15.34 13.76 -16.70
C ALA A 951 -16.18 13.30 -15.50
N MET A 952 -16.13 12.00 -15.18
CA MET A 952 -16.75 11.45 -13.97
C MET A 952 -16.23 12.16 -12.71
N LYS A 953 -14.93 12.45 -12.62
CA LYS A 953 -14.33 13.23 -11.52
C LYS A 953 -14.85 14.66 -11.44
N VAL A 954 -15.00 15.40 -12.55
CA VAL A 954 -15.57 16.77 -12.49
C VAL A 954 -16.98 16.75 -11.91
N ASN A 955 -17.82 15.82 -12.35
CA ASN A 955 -19.22 15.76 -11.94
C ASN A 955 -19.37 15.59 -10.41
N ILE A 956 -18.64 14.65 -9.81
CA ILE A 956 -18.68 14.41 -8.34
C ILE A 956 -17.96 15.50 -7.54
N ARG A 957 -16.90 16.10 -8.09
CA ARG A 957 -16.21 17.25 -7.48
C ARG A 957 -17.07 18.52 -7.44
N ILE A 958 -18.17 18.58 -8.20
CA ILE A 958 -19.16 19.67 -8.15
C ILE A 958 -20.47 19.28 -7.44
N GLY A 959 -20.55 18.10 -6.82
CA GLY A 959 -21.73 17.64 -6.07
C GLY A 959 -22.87 17.06 -6.92
N ASN A 960 -22.57 16.58 -8.13
CA ASN A 960 -23.47 15.77 -8.96
C ASN A 960 -23.10 14.28 -8.87
N GLU A 961 -23.87 13.40 -9.52
CA GLU A 961 -23.76 11.94 -9.40
C GLU A 961 -23.69 11.28 -10.78
N ASN A 962 -22.81 10.28 -10.93
CA ASN A 962 -22.55 9.63 -12.22
C ASN A 962 -23.47 8.45 -12.50
N HIS A 963 -23.51 7.48 -11.58
CA HIS A 963 -24.29 6.25 -11.66
C HIS A 963 -24.81 5.85 -10.28
N LEU A 964 -25.89 5.07 -10.23
CA LEU A 964 -26.38 4.41 -9.02
C LEU A 964 -26.21 2.89 -9.13
N VAL A 965 -26.18 2.20 -7.99
CA VAL A 965 -26.28 0.74 -7.91
C VAL A 965 -27.70 0.36 -7.48
N GLN A 966 -28.43 -0.36 -8.32
CA GLN A 966 -29.84 -0.71 -8.10
C GLN A 966 -30.00 -2.14 -7.55
N GLY A 967 -30.94 -2.32 -6.62
CA GLY A 967 -31.28 -3.61 -5.99
C GLY A 967 -30.29 -4.08 -4.92
N GLY A 968 -28.99 -3.84 -5.15
CA GLY A 968 -27.90 -4.25 -4.26
C GLY A 968 -27.91 -3.66 -2.84
N PHE A 969 -28.76 -2.66 -2.57
CA PHE A 969 -28.88 -2.01 -1.25
C PHE A 969 -30.21 -2.27 -0.53
N ASN A 970 -31.06 -3.17 -1.02
CA ASN A 970 -32.43 -3.37 -0.50
C ASN A 970 -32.48 -3.65 1.02
N ALA A 971 -31.50 -4.36 1.59
CA ALA A 971 -31.45 -4.63 3.04
C ALA A 971 -31.17 -3.38 3.90
N LEU A 972 -30.61 -2.31 3.32
CA LEU A 972 -30.47 -1.00 3.97
C LEU A 972 -31.67 -0.08 3.67
N LEU A 973 -32.58 -0.47 2.78
CA LEU A 973 -33.76 0.31 2.38
C LEU A 973 -35.08 -0.28 2.89
N ALA A 974 -35.01 -1.09 3.96
CA ALA A 974 -36.16 -1.73 4.60
C ALA A 974 -36.94 -0.75 5.51
N GLY A 975 -37.55 0.26 4.89
CA GLY A 975 -38.35 1.29 5.56
C GLY A 975 -38.94 2.29 4.56
N ALA A 976 -39.87 3.14 5.01
CA ALA A 976 -40.46 4.20 4.18
C ALA A 976 -39.50 5.40 3.96
N ASP A 977 -38.41 5.47 4.72
CA ASP A 977 -37.47 6.58 4.79
C ASP A 977 -36.02 6.08 4.76
N CYS A 978 -35.09 6.95 4.38
CA CYS A 978 -33.66 6.68 4.55
C CYS A 978 -33.28 6.79 6.04
N ASP A 979 -33.39 5.68 6.75
CA ASP A 979 -33.00 5.54 8.15
C ASP A 979 -31.53 5.13 8.36
N THR A 980 -30.80 4.83 7.27
CA THR A 980 -29.46 4.22 7.33
C THR A 980 -28.36 5.19 6.90
N LEU A 981 -27.38 5.42 7.77
CA LEU A 981 -26.14 6.12 7.46
C LEU A 981 -25.00 5.12 7.24
N VAL A 982 -24.37 5.16 6.06
CA VAL A 982 -23.17 4.37 5.77
C VAL A 982 -21.94 5.24 6.02
N LEU A 983 -21.05 4.77 6.89
CA LEU A 983 -19.78 5.41 7.24
C LEU A 983 -18.60 4.64 6.64
N GLY A 984 -17.52 5.36 6.35
CA GLY A 984 -16.23 4.80 5.98
C GLY A 984 -15.09 5.56 6.64
N ALA A 985 -14.07 4.87 7.19
CA ALA A 985 -12.94 5.52 7.84
C ALA A 985 -11.58 4.87 7.54
N ASP A 986 -10.55 5.71 7.64
CA ASP A 986 -9.13 5.36 7.40
C ASP A 986 -8.19 6.26 8.24
N LEU A 987 -6.94 5.82 8.40
CA LEU A 987 -5.83 6.54 9.04
C LEU A 987 -4.57 6.54 8.17
N ILE A 988 -3.86 7.67 8.11
CA ILE A 988 -2.52 7.73 7.52
C ILE A 988 -1.48 8.22 8.54
N HIS A 989 -0.56 7.32 8.90
CA HIS A 989 0.55 7.59 9.82
C HIS A 989 1.75 8.26 9.13
N PRO A 990 2.55 9.07 9.84
CA PRO A 990 3.79 9.62 9.32
C PRO A 990 4.81 8.52 8.98
N LYS A 991 5.52 8.69 7.87
CA LYS A 991 6.65 7.83 7.49
C LYS A 991 7.73 7.85 8.56
N GLN A 992 8.62 6.84 8.55
CA GLN A 992 9.78 6.80 9.44
C GLN A 992 10.70 8.02 9.27
N ASN A 993 10.76 8.60 8.07
CA ASN A 993 11.59 9.77 7.76
C ASN A 993 10.86 11.12 7.90
N SER A 994 9.55 11.16 8.20
CA SER A 994 8.80 12.40 8.42
C SER A 994 9.37 13.19 9.61
N VAL A 995 9.14 14.51 9.66
CA VAL A 995 9.57 15.33 10.80
C VAL A 995 8.94 14.84 12.12
N LYS A 996 9.66 15.00 13.23
CA LYS A 996 9.26 14.45 14.55
C LYS A 996 7.82 14.82 14.98
N PRO A 997 7.35 16.07 14.89
CA PRO A 997 6.00 16.46 15.32
C PRO A 997 4.89 16.19 14.29
N MET A 998 5.17 15.49 13.18
CA MET A 998 4.14 15.17 12.20
C MET A 998 3.02 14.30 12.84
N PRO A 999 1.75 14.72 12.85
CA PRO A 999 0.64 13.94 13.42
C PRO A 999 0.19 12.80 12.49
N THR A 1000 -0.55 11.84 13.06
CA THR A 1000 -1.42 10.95 12.27
C THR A 1000 -2.59 11.78 11.73
N ILE A 1001 -3.05 11.48 10.52
CA ILE A 1001 -4.27 12.07 9.95
C ILE A 1001 -5.37 11.01 9.94
N ALA A 1002 -6.55 11.39 10.41
CA ALA A 1002 -7.76 10.57 10.36
C ALA A 1002 -8.76 11.14 9.35
N ALA A 1003 -9.50 10.28 8.67
CA ALA A 1003 -10.61 10.65 7.80
C ALA A 1003 -11.86 9.80 8.07
N LEU A 1004 -13.02 10.45 8.05
CA LEU A 1004 -14.33 9.81 8.09
C LEU A 1004 -15.17 10.34 6.94
N VAL A 1005 -15.84 9.46 6.20
CA VAL A 1005 -16.87 9.82 5.22
C VAL A 1005 -18.22 9.28 5.66
N GLY A 1006 -19.30 9.94 5.26
CA GLY A 1006 -20.68 9.49 5.49
C GLY A 1006 -21.58 9.72 4.29
N SER A 1007 -22.44 8.75 3.99
CA SER A 1007 -23.49 8.87 2.97
C SER A 1007 -24.55 9.89 3.38
N VAL A 1008 -25.06 10.68 2.42
CA VAL A 1008 -26.08 11.70 2.73
C VAL A 1008 -27.53 11.22 2.58
N ASP A 1009 -27.77 10.17 1.79
CA ASP A 1009 -29.11 9.60 1.55
C ASP A 1009 -29.03 8.12 1.11
N GLY A 1010 -30.21 7.47 1.02
CA GLY A 1010 -30.37 6.06 0.66
C GLY A 1010 -30.13 5.72 -0.81
N ARG A 1011 -29.72 6.69 -1.64
CA ARG A 1011 -29.20 6.43 -2.99
C ARG A 1011 -27.70 6.11 -2.91
N PHE A 1012 -27.06 6.43 -1.78
CA PHE A 1012 -25.67 6.16 -1.43
C PHE A 1012 -24.62 6.65 -2.47
N ALA A 1013 -24.99 7.53 -3.40
CA ALA A 1013 -24.10 7.98 -4.47
C ALA A 1013 -23.16 9.13 -4.05
N THR A 1014 -23.60 9.91 -3.05
CA THR A 1014 -22.84 11.04 -2.50
C THR A 1014 -22.42 10.74 -1.06
N PHE A 1015 -21.10 10.75 -0.83
CA PHE A 1015 -20.49 10.68 0.50
C PHE A 1015 -19.79 12.01 0.79
N LEU A 1016 -19.99 12.58 1.99
CA LEU A 1016 -19.30 13.79 2.42
C LEU A 1016 -18.20 13.44 3.42
N GLY A 1017 -17.07 14.14 3.34
CA GLY A 1017 -15.89 13.89 4.17
C GLY A 1017 -15.72 14.82 5.38
N SER A 1018 -15.01 14.31 6.39
CA SER A 1018 -14.39 15.03 7.50
C SER A 1018 -12.95 14.52 7.66
N ALA A 1019 -12.05 15.35 8.18
CA ALA A 1019 -10.69 14.93 8.54
C ALA A 1019 -10.18 15.63 9.81
N ARG A 1020 -9.31 14.96 10.57
CA ARG A 1020 -8.70 15.44 11.82
C ARG A 1020 -7.22 15.09 11.89
N ARG A 1021 -6.48 15.78 12.75
CA ARG A 1021 -5.12 15.43 13.18
C ARG A 1021 -5.22 14.75 14.54
N GLN A 1022 -4.46 13.68 14.75
CA GLN A 1022 -4.33 13.02 16.04
C GLN A 1022 -2.87 12.63 16.33
N GLU A 1023 -2.61 12.10 17.51
CA GLU A 1023 -1.27 11.72 17.94
C GLU A 1023 -0.58 10.73 16.98
N ARG A 1024 0.74 10.85 16.84
CA ARG A 1024 1.55 10.03 15.94
C ARG A 1024 1.55 8.57 16.36
N GLY A 1025 1.06 7.69 15.48
CA GLY A 1025 1.12 6.23 15.68
C GLY A 1025 -0.01 5.62 16.53
N LYS A 1026 -1.08 6.36 16.83
CA LYS A 1026 -2.34 5.76 17.30
C LYS A 1026 -3.07 5.11 16.11
N GLU A 1027 -3.19 3.79 16.15
CA GLU A 1027 -3.77 2.91 15.11
C GLU A 1027 -5.32 2.96 15.04
N TYR A 1028 -5.95 3.57 16.04
CA TYR A 1028 -7.39 3.86 16.14
C TYR A 1028 -7.64 5.37 16.04
N ILE A 1029 -8.82 5.78 15.57
CA ILE A 1029 -9.25 7.18 15.58
C ILE A 1029 -9.61 7.55 17.02
N ASP A 1030 -9.00 8.61 17.57
CA ASP A 1030 -9.29 9.01 18.95
C ASP A 1030 -10.76 9.43 19.13
N SER A 1031 -11.34 9.18 20.30
CA SER A 1031 -12.78 9.36 20.53
C SER A 1031 -13.25 10.81 20.39
N THR A 1032 -12.38 11.81 20.61
CA THR A 1032 -12.73 13.23 20.40
C THR A 1032 -12.80 13.55 18.90
N SER A 1033 -11.79 13.12 18.13
CA SER A 1033 -11.77 13.21 16.67
C SER A 1033 -12.94 12.45 16.04
N MET A 1034 -13.20 11.22 16.47
CA MET A 1034 -14.30 10.40 15.96
C MET A 1034 -15.66 11.02 16.28
N THR A 1035 -15.92 11.41 17.54
CA THR A 1035 -17.21 12.05 17.91
C THR A 1035 -17.45 13.30 17.07
N SER A 1036 -16.44 14.18 16.95
CA SER A 1036 -16.52 15.40 16.15
C SER A 1036 -16.85 15.14 14.68
N MET A 1037 -16.18 14.19 14.05
CA MET A 1037 -16.44 13.84 12.65
C MET A 1037 -17.79 13.14 12.47
N ALA A 1038 -18.14 12.21 13.36
CA ALA A 1038 -19.40 11.47 13.31
C ALA A 1038 -20.61 12.40 13.47
N THR A 1039 -20.57 13.37 14.39
CA THR A 1039 -21.59 14.42 14.51
C THR A 1039 -21.78 15.18 13.19
N GLU A 1040 -20.70 15.59 12.51
CA GLU A 1040 -20.84 16.24 11.20
C GLU A 1040 -21.54 15.34 10.15
N ARG A 1041 -21.25 14.02 10.15
CA ARG A 1041 -21.83 13.07 9.17
C ARG A 1041 -23.30 12.77 9.48
N ILE A 1042 -23.62 12.59 10.76
CA ILE A 1042 -24.98 12.35 11.25
C ILE A 1042 -25.85 13.57 10.97
N ALA A 1043 -25.36 14.79 11.26
CA ALA A 1043 -26.05 16.03 10.91
C ALA A 1043 -26.25 16.18 9.39
N ALA A 1044 -25.26 15.83 8.55
CA ALA A 1044 -25.40 15.90 7.09
C ALA A 1044 -26.48 14.95 6.53
N CYS A 1045 -26.55 13.72 7.04
CA CYS A 1045 -27.58 12.73 6.70
C CYS A 1045 -28.97 13.19 7.19
N LYS A 1046 -29.07 13.61 8.45
CA LYS A 1046 -30.26 14.17 9.09
C LYS A 1046 -30.85 15.37 8.34
N ASN A 1047 -30.00 16.26 7.83
CA ASN A 1047 -30.40 17.42 7.03
C ASN A 1047 -30.97 17.06 5.65
N LYS A 1048 -30.70 15.85 5.13
CA LYS A 1048 -31.35 15.33 3.92
C LYS A 1048 -32.63 14.54 4.22
N ASN A 1049 -32.66 13.80 5.34
CA ASN A 1049 -33.76 12.90 5.71
C ASN A 1049 -34.87 13.60 6.54
N GLY A 1050 -35.16 14.86 6.20
CA GLY A 1050 -36.26 15.63 6.82
C GLY A 1050 -36.04 15.97 8.30
N GLY A 1051 -34.79 16.11 8.75
CA GLY A 1051 -34.44 16.45 10.13
C GLY A 1051 -34.37 15.26 11.10
N ARG A 1052 -34.63 14.03 10.64
CA ARG A 1052 -34.56 12.80 11.45
C ARG A 1052 -33.15 12.20 11.44
N ALA A 1053 -32.66 11.82 12.62
CA ALA A 1053 -31.40 11.08 12.74
C ALA A 1053 -31.54 9.66 12.13
N PRO A 1054 -30.47 9.07 11.59
CA PRO A 1054 -30.50 7.70 11.08
C PRO A 1054 -30.71 6.71 12.23
N ALA A 1055 -31.69 5.80 12.12
CA ALA A 1055 -31.89 4.73 13.10
C ALA A 1055 -30.86 3.59 12.99
N ARG A 1056 -30.14 3.53 11.85
CA ARG A 1056 -29.18 2.47 11.53
C ARG A 1056 -27.85 3.05 11.04
N ILE A 1057 -26.72 2.45 11.46
CA ILE A 1057 -25.38 2.83 10.99
C ILE A 1057 -24.64 1.59 10.48
N LEU A 1058 -24.08 1.68 9.27
CA LEU A 1058 -23.16 0.69 8.71
C LEU A 1058 -21.76 1.28 8.58
N TYR A 1059 -20.81 0.82 9.41
CA TYR A 1059 -19.46 1.38 9.48
C TYR A 1059 -18.42 0.46 8.84
N TYR A 1060 -17.73 0.94 7.80
CA TYR A 1060 -16.58 0.25 7.19
C TYR A 1060 -15.26 0.90 7.61
N ARG A 1061 -14.32 0.10 8.14
CA ARG A 1061 -13.02 0.57 8.66
C ARG A 1061 -11.87 -0.24 8.07
N ASP A 1062 -10.87 0.43 7.48
CA ASP A 1062 -9.58 -0.23 7.14
C ASP A 1062 -8.86 -0.62 8.45
N GLY A 1063 -8.13 -1.73 8.49
CA GLY A 1063 -7.31 -2.10 9.64
C GLY A 1063 -6.81 -3.54 9.60
N THR A 1064 -5.54 -3.73 9.95
CA THR A 1064 -4.76 -4.96 9.70
C THR A 1064 -4.25 -5.63 10.98
N GLY A 1065 -5.11 -5.87 11.98
CA GLY A 1065 -4.72 -6.67 13.15
C GLY A 1065 -5.81 -6.96 14.17
N LYS A 1066 -5.78 -8.16 14.77
CA LYS A 1066 -6.67 -8.58 15.89
C LYS A 1066 -6.66 -7.57 17.06
N THR A 1067 -5.52 -6.93 17.33
CA THR A 1067 -5.36 -5.94 18.41
C THR A 1067 -6.14 -4.66 18.14
N GLN A 1068 -6.14 -4.17 16.90
CA GLN A 1068 -6.91 -2.98 16.50
C GLN A 1068 -8.42 -3.18 16.67
N PHE A 1069 -8.93 -4.43 16.65
CA PHE A 1069 -10.37 -4.70 16.80
C PHE A 1069 -10.91 -4.19 18.15
N GLN A 1070 -10.12 -4.37 19.22
CA GLN A 1070 -10.48 -3.88 20.56
C GLN A 1070 -10.37 -2.36 20.67
N ASP A 1071 -9.32 -1.76 20.09
CA ASP A 1071 -9.18 -0.30 20.07
C ASP A 1071 -10.31 0.37 19.28
N VAL A 1072 -10.69 -0.17 18.12
CA VAL A 1072 -11.83 0.30 17.31
C VAL A 1072 -13.15 0.14 18.08
N HIS A 1073 -13.36 -1.00 18.74
CA HIS A 1073 -14.59 -1.23 19.53
C HIS A 1073 -14.68 -0.29 20.76
N THR A 1074 -13.58 -0.03 21.43
CA THR A 1074 -13.52 0.83 22.62
C THR A 1074 -13.57 2.32 22.28
N TYR A 1075 -12.76 2.79 21.33
CA TYR A 1075 -12.58 4.22 21.07
C TYR A 1075 -13.40 4.77 19.91
N GLU A 1076 -13.64 3.99 18.85
CA GLU A 1076 -14.33 4.47 17.64
C GLU A 1076 -15.84 4.20 17.68
N ILE A 1077 -16.25 2.95 17.96
CA ILE A 1077 -17.66 2.56 17.96
C ILE A 1077 -18.44 3.33 19.03
N GLN A 1078 -17.89 3.46 20.25
CA GLN A 1078 -18.55 4.21 21.32
C GLN A 1078 -18.66 5.70 20.99
N ALA A 1079 -17.62 6.30 20.40
CA ALA A 1079 -17.64 7.69 19.95
C ALA A 1079 -18.70 7.96 18.85
N ILE A 1080 -18.93 7.01 17.95
CA ILE A 1080 -20.03 7.09 16.96
C ILE A 1080 -21.40 7.00 17.65
N LYS A 1081 -21.55 6.12 18.66
CA LYS A 1081 -22.78 6.01 19.46
C LYS A 1081 -23.08 7.30 20.24
N THR A 1082 -22.09 7.85 20.95
CA THR A 1082 -22.22 9.15 21.64
C THR A 1082 -22.49 10.32 20.68
N ALA A 1083 -21.87 10.35 19.49
CA ALA A 1083 -22.20 11.35 18.46
C ALA A 1083 -23.66 11.26 17.99
N TRP A 1084 -24.20 10.04 17.87
CA TRP A 1084 -25.60 9.82 17.54
C TRP A 1084 -26.55 10.23 18.66
N GLU A 1085 -26.24 9.90 19.92
CA GLU A 1085 -27.03 10.32 21.09
C GLU A 1085 -27.12 11.85 21.18
N ASN A 1086 -25.99 12.55 20.98
CA ASN A 1086 -25.94 14.02 20.99
C ASN A 1086 -26.79 14.67 19.87
N GLU A 1087 -26.87 14.04 18.70
CA GLU A 1087 -27.72 14.51 17.59
C GLU A 1087 -29.20 14.07 17.72
N THR A 1088 -29.51 13.10 18.57
CA THR A 1088 -30.84 12.47 18.64
C THR A 1088 -31.66 13.05 19.79
N ARG A 1089 -32.43 14.10 19.49
CA ARG A 1089 -33.27 14.81 20.47
C ARG A 1089 -34.45 14.00 21.02
N ASP A 1090 -34.89 12.97 20.30
CA ASP A 1090 -36.05 12.16 20.67
C ASP A 1090 -35.61 10.81 21.25
N LYS A 1091 -35.75 10.68 22.58
CA LYS A 1091 -35.42 9.46 23.34
C LYS A 1091 -36.47 8.35 23.23
N THR A 1092 -37.56 8.56 22.49
CA THR A 1092 -38.57 7.53 22.18
C THR A 1092 -38.26 6.75 20.89
N LEU A 1093 -37.26 7.20 20.12
CA LEU A 1093 -36.75 6.47 18.98
C LEU A 1093 -36.14 5.12 19.40
N ARG A 1094 -36.18 4.15 18.48
CA ARG A 1094 -35.60 2.82 18.70
C ARG A 1094 -34.08 2.93 18.95
N PRO A 1095 -33.48 2.04 19.76
CA PRO A 1095 -32.03 2.00 19.93
C PRO A 1095 -31.29 1.92 18.59
N LEU A 1096 -30.19 2.66 18.47
CA LEU A 1096 -29.33 2.68 17.28
C LEU A 1096 -28.86 1.27 16.91
N GLN A 1097 -29.19 0.83 15.70
CA GLN A 1097 -28.69 -0.43 15.16
C GLN A 1097 -27.39 -0.19 14.38
N MET A 1098 -26.25 -0.43 15.03
CA MET A 1098 -24.93 -0.26 14.42
C MET A 1098 -24.34 -1.61 13.99
N THR A 1099 -23.90 -1.73 12.74
CA THR A 1099 -23.10 -2.85 12.24
C THR A 1099 -21.73 -2.33 11.79
N THR A 1100 -20.65 -2.92 12.31
CA THR A 1100 -19.27 -2.51 12.02
C THR A 1100 -18.52 -3.63 11.33
N VAL A 1101 -17.89 -3.32 10.20
CA VAL A 1101 -17.13 -4.25 9.36
C VAL A 1101 -15.73 -3.70 9.13
N MET A 1102 -14.73 -4.39 9.69
CA MET A 1102 -13.33 -4.16 9.34
C MET A 1102 -12.94 -4.94 8.09
N TRP A 1103 -11.92 -4.48 7.38
CA TRP A 1103 -11.41 -5.18 6.19
C TRP A 1103 -9.87 -5.12 6.06
N GLU A 1104 -9.29 -6.15 5.46
CA GLU A 1104 -7.86 -6.24 5.13
C GLU A 1104 -7.66 -6.90 3.76
N ARG A 1105 -6.70 -6.43 2.96
CA ARG A 1105 -6.29 -7.10 1.71
C ARG A 1105 -5.37 -8.28 2.01
N LYS A 1106 -5.84 -9.50 1.77
CA LYS A 1106 -5.02 -10.72 1.85
C LYS A 1106 -4.43 -11.08 0.47
N GLN A 1107 -3.44 -11.98 0.43
CA GLN A 1107 -2.79 -12.40 -0.83
C GLN A 1107 -3.25 -13.80 -1.28
N ASP A 1108 -4.45 -14.20 -0.86
CA ASP A 1108 -4.85 -15.61 -0.76
C ASP A 1108 -5.32 -16.27 -2.07
N GLY A 1109 -4.77 -15.81 -3.20
CA GLY A 1109 -5.14 -16.23 -4.55
C GLY A 1109 -6.43 -15.59 -5.04
N GLN A 1110 -6.94 -16.03 -6.18
CA GLN A 1110 -8.27 -15.62 -6.65
C GLN A 1110 -9.34 -16.35 -5.83
N LEU A 1111 -9.94 -15.63 -4.87
CA LEU A 1111 -11.06 -16.09 -4.06
C LEU A 1111 -12.27 -15.21 -4.39
N PRO A 1112 -13.34 -15.72 -5.04
CA PRO A 1112 -14.62 -15.02 -5.22
C PRO A 1112 -15.29 -14.70 -3.87
N LEU A 1113 -16.51 -15.15 -3.58
CA LEU A 1113 -16.97 -15.21 -2.18
C LEU A 1113 -16.52 -16.53 -1.56
N VAL A 1114 -15.72 -16.47 -0.50
CA VAL A 1114 -15.31 -17.64 0.30
C VAL A 1114 -15.52 -17.32 1.78
N ASP A 1115 -16.54 -17.94 2.37
CA ASP A 1115 -17.01 -17.69 3.74
C ASP A 1115 -16.89 -18.91 4.67
N ARG A 1116 -16.28 -20.00 4.18
CA ARG A 1116 -16.08 -21.27 4.90
C ARG A 1116 -14.64 -21.76 4.79
N VAL A 1117 -14.28 -22.72 5.65
CA VAL A 1117 -12.99 -23.46 5.70
C VAL A 1117 -11.74 -22.62 6.03
N ILE A 1118 -11.50 -21.51 5.32
CA ILE A 1118 -10.33 -20.62 5.52
C ILE A 1118 -10.66 -19.36 6.34
N THR A 1119 -11.94 -19.17 6.66
CA THR A 1119 -12.49 -18.17 7.59
C THR A 1119 -12.37 -18.62 9.04
N SER A 1120 -12.62 -17.72 9.99
CA SER A 1120 -12.58 -18.02 11.43
C SER A 1120 -13.58 -19.13 11.82
N PRO A 1121 -13.24 -20.01 12.78
CA PRO A 1121 -14.18 -20.98 13.34
C PRO A 1121 -15.42 -20.34 13.99
N GLU A 1122 -15.30 -19.13 14.52
CA GLU A 1122 -16.30 -18.48 15.39
C GLU A 1122 -16.81 -17.15 14.83
N ASN A 1123 -15.88 -16.27 14.45
CA ASN A 1123 -16.18 -14.90 14.04
C ASN A 1123 -17.01 -14.90 12.74
N PHE A 1124 -17.85 -13.89 12.58
CA PHE A 1124 -18.46 -13.56 11.31
C PHE A 1124 -17.45 -12.87 10.40
N ASP A 1125 -16.71 -13.66 9.62
CA ASP A 1125 -15.77 -13.19 8.59
C ASP A 1125 -15.96 -13.89 7.24
N PHE A 1126 -15.57 -13.22 6.15
CA PHE A 1126 -15.61 -13.76 4.78
C PHE A 1126 -14.56 -13.09 3.88
N PHE A 1127 -14.12 -13.81 2.84
CA PHE A 1127 -13.27 -13.29 1.77
C PHE A 1127 -14.12 -12.93 0.55
N LEU A 1128 -13.86 -11.77 -0.06
CA LEU A 1128 -14.52 -11.32 -1.27
C LEU A 1128 -13.52 -10.70 -2.26
N GLN A 1129 -13.39 -11.29 -3.44
CA GLN A 1129 -12.88 -10.61 -4.64
C GLN A 1129 -14.06 -10.05 -5.45
N SER A 1130 -14.32 -8.76 -5.25
CA SER A 1130 -15.32 -7.98 -6.00
C SER A 1130 -14.88 -7.54 -7.41
N HIS A 1131 -13.58 -7.58 -7.69
CA HIS A 1131 -12.95 -6.95 -8.87
C HIS A 1131 -12.39 -7.97 -9.85
N ASP A 1132 -12.44 -7.65 -11.15
CA ASP A 1132 -11.75 -8.42 -12.19
C ASP A 1132 -10.26 -8.01 -12.26
N VAL A 1133 -9.41 -8.97 -12.64
CA VAL A 1133 -7.96 -8.83 -12.87
C VAL A 1133 -7.50 -9.37 -14.23
N VAL A 1134 -8.43 -9.87 -15.06
CA VAL A 1134 -8.11 -10.34 -16.44
C VAL A 1134 -7.38 -9.27 -17.25
N THR A 1135 -7.73 -7.99 -17.06
CA THR A 1135 -7.11 -6.85 -17.75
C THR A 1135 -5.72 -6.44 -17.23
N THR A 1136 -5.31 -6.90 -16.05
CA THR A 1136 -3.99 -6.57 -15.46
C THR A 1136 -3.00 -7.73 -15.49
N GLY A 1137 -3.44 -8.95 -15.79
CA GLY A 1137 -2.59 -10.14 -15.87
C GLY A 1137 -2.02 -10.62 -14.52
N THR A 1138 -2.52 -10.10 -13.41
CA THR A 1138 -2.01 -10.35 -12.05
C THR A 1138 -2.94 -11.22 -11.22
N SER A 1139 -2.39 -11.94 -10.24
CA SER A 1139 -3.18 -12.53 -9.15
C SER A 1139 -3.93 -11.43 -8.38
N ALA A 1140 -5.24 -11.57 -8.26
CA ALA A 1140 -6.04 -10.71 -7.39
C ALA A 1140 -5.62 -10.83 -5.93
N LYS A 1141 -5.89 -9.77 -5.16
CA LYS A 1141 -5.80 -9.76 -3.70
C LYS A 1141 -7.22 -9.66 -3.14
N PRO A 1142 -7.82 -10.76 -2.65
CA PRO A 1142 -9.17 -10.75 -2.12
C PRO A 1142 -9.18 -9.96 -0.81
N THR A 1143 -10.28 -9.25 -0.57
CA THR A 1143 -10.46 -8.51 0.67
C THR A 1143 -11.13 -9.42 1.69
N HIS A 1144 -10.49 -9.57 2.84
CA HIS A 1144 -11.00 -10.29 4.00
C HIS A 1144 -11.79 -9.29 4.86
N TYR A 1145 -13.05 -9.57 5.11
CA TYR A 1145 -13.96 -8.75 5.90
C TYR A 1145 -14.26 -9.46 7.22
N VAL A 1146 -14.20 -8.71 8.33
CA VAL A 1146 -14.48 -9.21 9.70
C VAL A 1146 -15.51 -8.29 10.35
N VAL A 1147 -16.61 -8.85 10.82
CA VAL A 1147 -17.70 -8.08 11.47
C VAL A 1147 -17.40 -7.95 12.96
N LEU A 1148 -17.24 -6.72 13.45
CA LEU A 1148 -17.04 -6.45 14.88
C LEU A 1148 -18.38 -6.47 15.65
N GLU A 1149 -19.39 -5.80 15.09
CA GLU A 1149 -20.72 -5.66 15.67
C GLU A 1149 -21.77 -5.85 14.57
N ASN A 1150 -22.92 -6.49 14.86
CA ASN A 1150 -24.01 -6.68 13.90
C ASN A 1150 -25.37 -6.26 14.47
N GLY A 1151 -25.48 -5.04 15.01
CA GLY A 1151 -26.70 -4.51 15.63
C GLY A 1151 -27.89 -4.35 14.68
N MET A 1152 -27.67 -4.33 13.35
CA MET A 1152 -28.76 -4.45 12.36
C MET A 1152 -29.28 -5.88 12.16
N ASN A 1153 -28.66 -6.90 12.79
CA ASN A 1153 -28.95 -8.32 12.61
C ASN A 1153 -28.98 -8.75 11.12
N LEU A 1154 -28.02 -8.25 10.33
CA LEU A 1154 -27.91 -8.61 8.91
C LEU A 1154 -27.52 -10.08 8.77
N SER A 1155 -28.24 -10.80 7.91
CA SER A 1155 -27.86 -12.17 7.51
C SER A 1155 -26.52 -12.14 6.75
N GLU A 1156 -25.82 -13.27 6.78
CA GLU A 1156 -24.54 -13.43 6.09
C GLU A 1156 -24.63 -13.10 4.60
N HIS A 1157 -25.66 -13.61 3.91
CA HIS A 1157 -25.95 -13.32 2.51
C HIS A 1157 -26.21 -11.82 2.27
N ASN A 1158 -27.04 -11.18 3.11
CA ASN A 1158 -27.36 -9.77 2.95
C ASN A 1158 -26.11 -8.88 3.10
N LEU A 1159 -25.26 -9.15 4.09
CA LEU A 1159 -24.05 -8.36 4.29
C LEU A 1159 -23.02 -8.57 3.18
N GLN A 1160 -22.87 -9.79 2.67
CA GLN A 1160 -21.98 -10.10 1.55
C GLN A 1160 -22.43 -9.40 0.26
N ASP A 1161 -23.73 -9.45 -0.06
CA ASP A 1161 -24.31 -8.76 -1.23
C ASP A 1161 -24.22 -7.24 -1.12
N LEU A 1162 -24.47 -6.68 0.08
CA LEU A 1162 -24.27 -5.26 0.36
C LEU A 1162 -22.82 -4.84 0.14
N THR A 1163 -21.88 -5.60 0.72
CA THR A 1163 -20.44 -5.34 0.63
C THR A 1163 -19.98 -5.38 -0.84
N ASN A 1164 -20.43 -6.38 -1.61
CA ASN A 1164 -20.20 -6.45 -3.04
C ASN A 1164 -20.80 -5.25 -3.78
N SER A 1165 -22.04 -4.87 -3.46
CA SER A 1165 -22.73 -3.74 -4.10
C SER A 1165 -22.02 -2.39 -3.84
N PHE A 1166 -21.47 -2.19 -2.65
CA PHE A 1166 -20.60 -1.05 -2.37
C PHE A 1166 -19.28 -1.05 -3.17
N CYS A 1167 -18.84 -2.19 -3.72
CA CYS A 1167 -17.68 -2.23 -4.61
C CYS A 1167 -17.98 -1.72 -6.04
N TYR A 1168 -19.26 -1.65 -6.44
CA TYR A 1168 -19.67 -1.09 -7.75
C TYR A 1168 -19.99 0.42 -7.66
N ASN A 1169 -20.22 0.93 -6.46
CA ASN A 1169 -20.59 2.31 -6.18
C ASN A 1169 -19.39 3.29 -6.13
N PHE A 1170 -18.26 2.97 -6.76
CA PHE A 1170 -17.09 3.85 -6.73
C PHE A 1170 -17.22 4.96 -7.77
N ALA A 1171 -17.45 6.19 -7.30
CA ALA A 1171 -18.10 7.24 -8.06
C ALA A 1171 -17.36 7.74 -9.33
N HIS A 1172 -16.10 7.36 -9.59
CA HIS A 1172 -15.39 7.66 -10.86
C HIS A 1172 -14.78 6.45 -11.59
N SER A 1173 -15.19 5.22 -11.23
CA SER A 1173 -14.78 3.99 -11.93
C SER A 1173 -15.92 3.44 -12.79
N THR A 1174 -15.57 2.74 -13.88
CA THR A 1174 -16.49 1.86 -14.63
C THR A 1174 -16.18 0.38 -14.46
N ASN A 1175 -15.44 0.06 -13.39
CA ASN A 1175 -15.12 -1.29 -12.91
C ASN A 1175 -15.44 -1.36 -11.41
N ALA A 1176 -15.76 -2.54 -10.91
CA ALA A 1176 -15.81 -2.77 -9.46
C ALA A 1176 -14.44 -2.57 -8.83
N VAL A 1177 -14.39 -1.88 -7.69
CA VAL A 1177 -13.18 -1.69 -6.88
C VAL A 1177 -12.96 -2.87 -5.93
N SER A 1178 -11.73 -3.06 -5.45
CA SER A 1178 -11.33 -4.27 -4.72
C SER A 1178 -11.86 -4.40 -3.29
N TYR A 1179 -12.56 -3.40 -2.77
CA TYR A 1179 -13.11 -3.31 -1.42
C TYR A 1179 -14.24 -2.26 -1.38
N ALA A 1180 -14.99 -2.19 -0.29
CA ALA A 1180 -16.20 -1.39 -0.21
C ALA A 1180 -15.91 0.11 -0.37
N SER A 1181 -16.61 0.78 -1.31
CA SER A 1181 -16.35 2.20 -1.63
C SER A 1181 -16.38 3.18 -0.45
N PRO A 1182 -17.19 3.02 0.62
CA PRO A 1182 -17.13 3.92 1.78
C PRO A 1182 -15.72 4.03 2.38
N ALA A 1183 -15.03 2.91 2.59
CA ALA A 1183 -13.65 2.93 3.07
C ALA A 1183 -12.67 3.45 2.01
N TYR A 1184 -12.89 3.15 0.73
CA TYR A 1184 -12.05 3.68 -0.36
C TYR A 1184 -12.17 5.21 -0.50
N PHE A 1185 -13.35 5.76 -0.21
CA PHE A 1185 -13.57 7.21 -0.15
C PHE A 1185 -12.86 7.84 1.07
N ALA A 1186 -12.73 7.13 2.19
CA ALA A 1186 -11.94 7.59 3.34
C ALA A 1186 -10.43 7.57 3.06
N ASP A 1187 -9.90 6.47 2.51
CA ASP A 1187 -8.52 6.37 2.00
C ASP A 1187 -8.18 7.58 1.11
N LYS A 1188 -9.00 7.86 0.10
CA LYS A 1188 -8.73 8.98 -0.82
C LYS A 1188 -8.91 10.37 -0.18
N LEU A 1189 -9.54 10.46 0.99
CA LEU A 1189 -9.59 11.67 1.80
C LEU A 1189 -8.34 11.80 2.70
N CYS A 1190 -7.88 10.71 3.32
CA CYS A 1190 -6.60 10.61 4.03
C CYS A 1190 -5.42 10.95 3.11
N GLU A 1191 -5.32 10.32 1.94
CA GLU A 1191 -4.34 10.66 0.91
C GLU A 1191 -4.37 12.15 0.58
N ARG A 1192 -5.57 12.72 0.31
CA ARG A 1192 -5.73 14.14 -0.04
C ARG A 1192 -5.29 15.06 1.11
N ALA A 1193 -5.70 14.78 2.34
CA ALA A 1193 -5.33 15.58 3.51
C ALA A 1193 -3.81 15.53 3.79
N SER A 1194 -3.16 14.38 3.56
CA SER A 1194 -1.69 14.27 3.67
C SER A 1194 -0.93 15.21 2.72
N LEU A 1195 -1.52 15.58 1.58
CA LEU A 1195 -0.90 16.51 0.63
C LEU A 1195 -0.75 17.91 1.21
N TYR A 1196 -1.63 18.34 2.12
CA TYR A 1196 -1.56 19.69 2.71
C TYR A 1196 -0.35 19.84 3.66
N LEU A 1197 0.13 18.72 4.20
CA LEU A 1197 1.29 18.64 5.10
C LEU A 1197 2.52 18.01 4.42
N TRP A 1198 2.56 17.94 3.07
CA TRP A 1198 3.56 17.18 2.31
C TRP A 1198 5.02 17.52 2.68
N LYS A 1199 5.33 18.80 2.95
CA LYS A 1199 6.70 19.24 3.32
C LYS A 1199 7.20 18.53 4.58
N TYR A 1200 6.32 18.37 5.57
CA TYR A 1200 6.60 17.75 6.86
C TYR A 1200 6.54 16.21 6.77
N PHE A 1201 5.56 15.71 6.01
CA PHE A 1201 5.33 14.28 5.79
C PHE A 1201 6.48 13.62 5.02
N ASP A 1202 6.99 14.28 3.98
CA ASP A 1202 8.10 13.78 3.16
C ASP A 1202 9.47 14.29 3.66
N ASN A 1203 9.49 15.14 4.69
CA ASN A 1203 10.68 15.78 5.29
C ASN A 1203 11.57 16.49 4.25
N HIS A 1204 10.97 17.49 3.62
CA HIS A 1204 11.57 18.28 2.55
C HIS A 1204 12.78 19.10 3.05
N LYS A 1205 13.73 19.38 2.16
CA LYS A 1205 14.96 20.16 2.45
C LYS A 1205 14.75 21.54 3.09
N GLU A 1206 13.54 22.09 2.98
CA GLU A 1206 13.15 23.38 3.56
C GLU A 1206 12.79 23.30 5.05
N VAL A 1207 12.76 22.11 5.64
CA VAL A 1207 12.33 21.88 7.04
C VAL A 1207 13.36 21.05 7.84
N TRP A 1208 14.61 20.96 7.36
CA TRP A 1208 15.66 20.14 7.98
C TRP A 1208 16.31 20.77 9.22
N ASP A 1209 16.44 22.10 9.23
CA ASP A 1209 17.19 22.85 10.27
C ASP A 1209 16.26 23.56 11.28
N GLU A 1210 14.95 23.32 11.19
CA GLU A 1210 13.90 23.91 12.03
C GLU A 1210 13.73 23.18 13.37
N THR A 1211 13.35 23.90 14.43
CA THR A 1211 13.11 23.28 15.75
C THR A 1211 11.77 22.53 15.79
N VAL A 1212 11.59 21.60 16.74
CA VAL A 1212 10.36 20.80 16.87
C VAL A 1212 9.14 21.69 17.10
N GLU A 1213 9.34 22.77 17.84
CA GLU A 1213 8.34 23.78 18.19
C GLU A 1213 7.92 24.53 16.93
N VAL A 1214 8.87 25.13 16.19
CA VAL A 1214 8.62 25.85 14.92
C VAL A 1214 7.95 24.94 13.87
N LEU A 1215 8.35 23.67 13.82
CA LEU A 1215 7.74 22.66 12.94
C LEU A 1215 6.29 22.36 13.31
N GLN A 1216 5.97 22.21 14.60
CA GLN A 1216 4.59 21.98 15.06
C GLN A 1216 3.70 23.19 14.73
N ASP A 1217 4.17 24.38 15.09
CA ASP A 1217 3.60 25.70 14.75
C ASP A 1217 3.28 25.83 13.24
N ALA A 1218 4.22 25.37 12.39
CA ALA A 1218 4.09 25.43 10.94
C ALA A 1218 3.18 24.33 10.37
N ILE A 1219 3.07 23.16 11.02
CA ILE A 1219 2.09 22.11 10.71
C ILE A 1219 0.67 22.60 11.03
N GLU A 1220 0.46 23.22 12.19
CA GLU A 1220 -0.82 23.80 12.61
C GLU A 1220 -1.28 24.88 11.62
N ARG A 1221 -0.42 25.88 11.35
CA ARG A 1221 -0.69 26.89 10.31
C ARG A 1221 -0.87 26.34 8.90
N ALA A 1222 -0.38 25.13 8.59
CA ALA A 1222 -0.59 24.49 7.29
C ALA A 1222 -1.93 23.72 7.21
N TRP A 1223 -2.39 23.17 8.34
CA TRP A 1223 -3.72 22.56 8.46
C TRP A 1223 -4.83 23.61 8.39
N GLU A 1224 -4.67 24.71 9.11
CA GLU A 1224 -5.72 25.74 9.30
C GLU A 1224 -6.01 26.59 8.06
N LYS A 1225 -5.27 26.46 6.95
CA LYS A 1225 -5.46 27.23 5.71
C LYS A 1225 -6.86 27.12 5.11
N GLY A 1226 -7.62 26.08 5.45
CA GLY A 1226 -9.04 25.94 5.09
C GLY A 1226 -9.97 26.95 5.76
N GLY A 1227 -9.51 27.68 6.77
CA GLY A 1227 -10.30 28.70 7.48
C GLY A 1227 -11.37 28.12 8.41
N GLN A 1228 -11.26 26.85 8.81
CA GLN A 1228 -12.21 26.16 9.70
C GLN A 1228 -11.66 25.92 11.13
N GLY A 1229 -10.49 26.48 11.47
CA GLY A 1229 -9.87 26.39 12.80
C GLY A 1229 -9.08 25.09 13.07
N PRO A 1230 -8.41 24.97 14.24
CA PRO A 1230 -7.46 23.90 14.55
C PRO A 1230 -8.07 22.49 14.51
N ASN A 1231 -9.33 22.39 14.94
CA ASN A 1231 -10.14 21.18 15.04
C ASN A 1231 -11.09 21.00 13.85
N GLY A 1232 -11.05 21.92 12.87
CA GLY A 1232 -11.88 21.87 11.67
C GLY A 1232 -11.26 21.05 10.54
N ASN A 1233 -12.04 20.93 9.46
CA ASN A 1233 -11.58 20.31 8.22
C ASN A 1233 -10.55 21.23 7.52
N PRO A 1234 -9.40 20.70 7.04
CA PRO A 1234 -8.27 21.51 6.57
C PRO A 1234 -8.46 22.20 5.20
N TRP A 1235 -9.59 21.97 4.53
CA TRP A 1235 -9.95 22.56 3.24
C TRP A 1235 -10.97 23.70 3.41
N HIS A 1236 -11.22 24.49 2.36
CA HIS A 1236 -12.17 25.60 2.41
C HIS A 1236 -13.63 25.11 2.54
N LYS A 1237 -14.43 25.79 3.38
CA LYS A 1237 -15.83 25.41 3.67
C LYS A 1237 -16.73 25.17 2.44
N ASN A 1238 -16.46 25.82 1.30
CA ASN A 1238 -17.18 25.63 0.03
C ASN A 1238 -17.06 24.22 -0.58
N LEU A 1239 -16.24 23.34 0.03
CA LEU A 1239 -16.03 21.95 -0.39
C LEU A 1239 -16.57 20.92 0.62
N ASN A 1240 -17.12 21.36 1.76
CA ASN A 1240 -17.67 20.46 2.80
C ASN A 1240 -18.86 19.60 2.28
N ASP A 1241 -19.53 20.07 1.23
CA ASP A 1241 -20.71 19.50 0.56
C ASP A 1241 -20.38 18.74 -0.74
N LYS A 1242 -19.09 18.48 -1.05
CA LYS A 1242 -18.65 17.93 -2.34
C LYS A 1242 -17.59 16.83 -2.18
N MET A 1243 -17.60 15.84 -3.08
CA MET A 1243 -16.57 14.80 -3.19
C MET A 1243 -15.28 15.33 -3.87
N PHE A 1244 -14.77 16.46 -3.41
CA PHE A 1244 -13.68 17.21 -4.05
C PHE A 1244 -12.33 16.43 -4.09
N TRP A 1245 -12.19 15.42 -3.22
CA TRP A 1245 -10.97 14.60 -3.12
C TRP A 1245 -10.81 13.54 -4.22
N MET A 1246 -11.91 13.15 -4.90
CA MET A 1246 -12.03 11.98 -5.81
C MET A 1246 -11.52 12.18 -7.24
#